data_AF-A0A1S2HYG2-F1
#
_entry.id   AF-A0A1S2HYG2-F1
#
_cell.length_a   1.000
_cell.length_b   1.000
_cell.length_c   1.000
_cell.angle_alpha   90.00
_cell.angle_beta   90.00
_cell.angle_gamma   90.00
#
_symmetry.space_group_name_H-M   'P 1'
#
loop_
_entity.id
_entity.type
_entity.pdbx_description
1 polymer ?
#
loop_
_entity_poly.entity_id
_entity_poly.type
_entity_poly.pdbx_seq_one_letter_code
_entity_poly.pdbx_strand_id
1 'polypeptide(L)'
;MRRSAARAVAFLVVVATLLLGGALPASAVPVQRAAAVTPAAGTTWFGPDLDWGDDAPDGYEGRLGATPSMYGVEIAYPLDRSARREFQRATRAAATQGAVLVVSLLPGSSLGSLDAADARAANALFQDAHDQYGTQVLVRFAPQMNGTWVRWGQQPTDFVSAFRSLAAAVHGGDSDARMVWSPSYGAGYPFGESAGRLRDLSTADVTKLDTDGDGRLTAADDPYEPYWPGAEAVDWVGLSMYSFGKGKSTEAAGRDVPLTRNDVPDAGEVAARFDETWGYEDPQPESFYDRFAVAGDRPMLLDTGALYVHSLPGAAELAVKQGWWRQVIAAVRDRPLVRGVTFVETNRREPEAGNRVADWRDTAARGIAGSFRTDLERSDHFAFGPVTERVTTREGNAATSQQYETGGDQMAWIVWLAVGLAVVFLLSGLVGRLLPSWRYPDDGKPGRDLRLDLFRGFIILAVVITHIEIGGPYSYLTLHAVGAITGAEMFVFLSGMVLGMTYPFAIKKAGEWVAAVGAWKRARKQYLVTLAVIAVVFVLSFVPFLNTDAITTFTDRGTGTGGVDAEGRVYDLYPNAMQLLGYPPPWYAIRQFLLLEMGPWPFNIMGLFVVLSLFIPVFLWVIRRGFWWALLVVSWALYVFQALHPDFRPLNSQFDAVFPLLTWQVVFTHGLVLGYYRRQVVGALTGRIGKVLVGVVVALYAAFLVYVWAGDHFGFVPAPFPASMYESLYNTAYQRVDLQWGRLVDIAFFAIVSYAILTVFWKPINAVIGWLWIPLGQASLYVFVWQVFFALAVASIPGVPWGDFWIGFVVHSALILLAWYMVRKRFLFSVIPR
;
A
#
# COMPACT_ATOMS: atom_id res chain seq x y z
N MET A 1 48.46 16.13 -25.41
CA MET A 1 48.01 17.25 -24.55
C MET A 1 46.55 17.69 -24.77
N ARG A 2 45.99 17.73 -26.00
CA ARG A 2 44.60 18.17 -26.24
C ARG A 2 43.46 17.23 -25.76
N ARG A 3 43.72 15.94 -25.48
CA ARG A 3 42.72 14.98 -24.95
C ARG A 3 42.56 15.01 -23.42
N SER A 4 43.57 15.51 -22.70
CA SER A 4 43.60 15.56 -21.23
C SER A 4 42.84 16.79 -20.70
N ALA A 5 42.96 17.93 -21.40
CA ALA A 5 42.27 19.17 -21.04
C ALA A 5 40.74 19.07 -21.17
N ALA A 6 40.22 18.35 -22.18
CA ALA A 6 38.78 18.15 -22.36
C ALA A 6 38.15 17.25 -21.28
N ARG A 7 38.92 16.29 -20.73
CA ARG A 7 38.49 15.45 -19.61
C ARG A 7 38.53 16.19 -18.28
N ALA A 8 39.52 17.07 -18.09
CA ALA A 8 39.66 17.89 -16.90
C ALA A 8 38.56 18.95 -16.78
N VAL A 9 38.17 19.60 -17.87
CA VAL A 9 37.08 20.62 -17.85
C VAL A 9 35.71 20.00 -17.56
N ALA A 10 35.41 18.83 -18.12
CA ALA A 10 34.16 18.11 -17.82
C ALA A 10 34.11 17.59 -16.37
N PHE A 11 35.25 17.15 -15.83
CA PHE A 11 35.37 16.68 -14.45
C PHE A 11 35.29 17.84 -13.44
N LEU A 12 35.91 18.99 -13.73
CA LEU A 12 35.90 20.17 -12.87
C LEU A 12 34.52 20.84 -12.76
N VAL A 13 33.73 20.83 -13.85
CA VAL A 13 32.34 21.33 -13.80
C VAL A 13 31.46 20.42 -12.92
N VAL A 14 31.67 19.11 -12.94
CA VAL A 14 30.93 18.15 -12.09
C VAL A 14 31.33 18.29 -10.61
N VAL A 15 32.63 18.45 -10.32
CA VAL A 15 33.14 18.56 -8.93
C VAL A 15 32.80 19.92 -8.29
N ALA A 16 32.80 21.01 -9.05
CA ALA A 16 32.44 22.34 -8.54
C ALA A 16 30.94 22.46 -8.19
N THR A 17 30.09 21.60 -8.76
CA THR A 17 28.65 21.56 -8.49
C THR A 17 28.32 20.73 -7.23
N LEU A 18 29.26 19.90 -6.74
CA LEU A 18 29.05 18.94 -5.65
C LEU A 18 29.43 19.47 -4.26
N LEU A 19 30.07 20.63 -4.14
CA LEU A 19 30.77 21.06 -2.90
C LEU A 19 30.07 22.18 -2.09
N LEU A 20 28.83 22.58 -2.40
CA LEU A 20 28.22 23.81 -1.84
C LEU A 20 26.93 23.67 -1.03
N GLY A 21 26.53 22.49 -0.56
CA GLY A 21 25.27 22.35 0.21
C GLY A 21 25.38 21.39 1.38
N GLY A 22 25.75 21.88 2.56
CA GLY A 22 25.63 21.15 3.82
C GLY A 22 24.62 21.84 4.73
N ALA A 23 23.59 21.12 5.19
CA ALA A 23 22.75 21.55 6.30
C ALA A 23 22.25 20.36 7.13
N LEU A 24 22.11 20.64 8.42
CA LEU A 24 21.88 19.79 9.59
C LEU A 24 20.43 19.25 9.70
N PRO A 25 20.16 18.22 10.51
CA PRO A 25 18.86 17.55 10.59
C PRO A 25 17.80 18.43 11.27
N ALA A 26 16.59 18.44 10.70
CA ALA A 26 15.41 19.06 11.28
C ALA A 26 14.84 18.21 12.43
N SER A 27 14.28 18.89 13.43
CA SER A 27 13.72 18.31 14.64
C SER A 27 12.28 17.85 14.43
N ALA A 28 11.91 16.71 15.01
CA ALA A 28 10.57 16.13 14.94
C ALA A 28 9.51 17.03 15.61
N VAL A 29 8.37 17.18 14.95
CA VAL A 29 7.16 17.87 15.44
C VAL A 29 6.23 16.82 16.07
N PRO A 30 5.55 17.11 17.20
CA PRO A 30 4.69 16.13 17.85
C PRO A 30 3.35 15.98 17.11
N VAL A 31 2.97 14.72 16.85
CA VAL A 31 1.71 14.30 16.21
C VAL A 31 0.53 14.47 17.17
N GLN A 32 -0.58 14.99 16.68
CA GLN A 32 -1.82 15.16 17.45
C GLN A 32 -2.64 13.85 17.41
N ARG A 33 -2.80 13.19 18.57
CA ARG A 33 -3.40 11.84 18.69
C ARG A 33 -4.93 11.85 18.62
N ALA A 34 -5.51 10.87 17.94
CA ALA A 34 -6.95 10.63 17.88
C ALA A 34 -7.44 10.01 19.20
N ALA A 35 -8.67 10.32 19.64
CA ALA A 35 -9.21 9.78 20.89
C ALA A 35 -9.72 8.33 20.73
N ALA A 36 -9.65 7.55 21.81
CA ALA A 36 -10.25 6.22 21.90
C ALA A 36 -11.73 6.19 21.48
N VAL A 37 -12.08 5.29 20.57
CA VAL A 37 -13.45 5.13 20.03
C VAL A 37 -14.24 4.15 20.91
N THR A 38 -15.53 4.39 21.13
CA THR A 38 -16.45 3.43 21.76
C THR A 38 -17.77 3.39 20.99
N PRO A 39 -18.56 2.30 21.05
CA PRO A 39 -19.87 2.29 20.40
C PRO A 39 -20.76 3.40 20.97
N ALA A 40 -21.67 3.94 20.16
CA ALA A 40 -22.63 4.95 20.63
C ALA A 40 -23.56 4.34 21.70
N ALA A 41 -24.01 5.13 22.68
CA ALA A 41 -24.89 4.67 23.75
C ALA A 41 -26.10 3.90 23.19
N GLY A 42 -26.36 2.70 23.72
CA GLY A 42 -27.46 1.85 23.23
C GLY A 42 -27.22 1.17 21.88
N THR A 43 -25.99 1.17 21.36
CA THR A 43 -25.59 0.37 20.18
C THR A 43 -24.47 -0.62 20.52
N THR A 44 -24.36 -1.68 19.71
CA THR A 44 -23.38 -2.76 19.85
C THR A 44 -22.57 -2.88 18.56
N TRP A 45 -21.24 -2.91 18.66
CA TRP A 45 -20.40 -3.20 17.50
C TRP A 45 -20.61 -4.63 17.02
N PHE A 46 -20.66 -4.78 15.71
CA PHE A 46 -20.74 -6.06 15.01
C PHE A 46 -19.46 -6.30 14.21
N GLY A 47 -18.95 -7.54 14.25
CA GLY A 47 -17.81 -7.95 13.45
C GLY A 47 -17.68 -9.46 13.27
N PRO A 48 -17.04 -9.93 12.19
CA PRO A 48 -16.65 -11.32 12.06
C PRO A 48 -15.28 -11.60 12.70
N ASP A 49 -15.10 -12.80 13.25
CA ASP A 49 -13.79 -13.40 13.49
C ASP A 49 -13.41 -14.19 12.23
N LEU A 50 -12.57 -13.58 11.39
CA LEU A 50 -12.27 -14.08 10.04
C LEU A 50 -11.15 -15.11 10.06
N ASP A 51 -11.24 -16.05 9.12
CA ASP A 51 -10.05 -16.75 8.65
C ASP A 51 -9.29 -15.84 7.68
N TRP A 52 -8.29 -15.11 8.17
CA TRP A 52 -7.49 -14.16 7.36
C TRP A 52 -6.64 -14.84 6.28
N GLY A 53 -6.49 -16.16 6.32
CA GLY A 53 -5.87 -16.93 5.25
C GLY A 53 -6.79 -17.11 4.04
N ASP A 54 -8.08 -17.30 4.31
CA ASP A 54 -9.11 -17.63 3.30
C ASP A 54 -10.03 -16.44 2.96
N ASP A 55 -10.05 -15.38 3.75
CA ASP A 55 -10.95 -14.23 3.60
C ASP A 55 -10.29 -12.88 3.96
N ALA A 56 -11.00 -11.78 3.72
CA ALA A 56 -10.60 -10.43 4.12
C ALA A 56 -11.81 -9.51 4.31
N PRO A 57 -11.62 -8.33 4.92
CA PRO A 57 -12.68 -7.35 5.12
C PRO A 57 -13.56 -7.09 3.88
N ASP A 58 -12.98 -6.81 2.71
CA ASP A 58 -13.75 -6.52 1.48
C ASP A 58 -14.52 -7.74 0.97
N GLY A 59 -13.99 -8.94 1.20
CA GLY A 59 -14.65 -10.21 0.87
C GLY A 59 -15.89 -10.43 1.73
N TYR A 60 -15.75 -10.20 3.03
CA TYR A 60 -16.84 -10.27 3.98
C TYR A 60 -17.92 -9.21 3.70
N GLU A 61 -17.53 -7.94 3.54
CA GLU A 61 -18.43 -6.84 3.19
C GLU A 61 -19.18 -7.14 1.89
N GLY A 62 -18.51 -7.67 0.87
CA GLY A 62 -19.13 -8.03 -0.40
C GLY A 62 -20.16 -9.17 -0.29
N ARG A 63 -19.96 -10.13 0.64
CA ARG A 63 -20.90 -11.24 0.86
C ARG A 63 -22.08 -10.84 1.76
N LEU A 64 -21.80 -10.14 2.85
CA LEU A 64 -22.83 -9.65 3.76
C LEU A 64 -23.65 -8.53 3.10
N GLY A 65 -22.98 -7.66 2.36
CA GLY A 65 -23.54 -6.43 1.78
C GLY A 65 -23.67 -5.30 2.79
N ALA A 66 -22.84 -5.29 3.83
CA ALA A 66 -22.72 -4.26 4.86
C ALA A 66 -21.29 -4.25 5.43
N THR A 67 -20.79 -3.08 5.83
CA THR A 67 -19.45 -2.90 6.40
C THR A 67 -19.47 -3.21 7.90
N PRO A 68 -18.71 -4.19 8.41
CA PRO A 68 -18.57 -4.43 9.83
C PRO A 68 -17.91 -3.26 10.57
N SER A 69 -18.23 -3.10 11.86
CA SER A 69 -17.59 -2.11 12.73
C SER A 69 -16.28 -2.61 13.34
N MET A 70 -16.09 -3.93 13.38
CA MET A 70 -14.88 -4.55 13.91
C MET A 70 -14.52 -5.83 13.17
N TYR A 71 -13.26 -6.25 13.28
CA TYR A 71 -12.76 -7.52 12.76
C TYR A 71 -11.93 -8.27 13.80
N GLY A 72 -12.25 -9.54 14.02
CA GLY A 72 -11.46 -10.46 14.83
C GLY A 72 -10.28 -11.01 14.05
N VAL A 73 -9.11 -11.07 14.70
CA VAL A 73 -7.89 -11.71 14.18
C VAL A 73 -7.19 -12.48 15.28
N GLU A 74 -6.66 -13.64 14.95
CA GLU A 74 -5.81 -14.45 15.83
C GLU A 74 -4.33 -14.20 15.52
N ILE A 75 -3.53 -13.87 16.53
CA ILE A 75 -2.10 -13.56 16.39
C ILE A 75 -1.30 -14.39 17.38
N ALA A 76 -0.29 -15.12 16.90
CA ALA A 76 0.61 -15.88 17.76
C ALA A 76 1.41 -14.94 18.70
N TYR A 77 1.60 -15.35 19.96
CA TYR A 77 2.27 -14.55 20.98
C TYR A 77 3.26 -15.40 21.81
N PRO A 78 4.52 -15.03 22.06
CA PRO A 78 5.16 -13.75 21.75
C PRO A 78 5.25 -13.43 20.27
N LEU A 79 5.37 -12.14 19.96
CA LEU A 79 5.32 -11.62 18.60
C LEU A 79 6.63 -11.88 17.83
N ASP A 80 6.64 -12.95 17.05
CA ASP A 80 7.67 -13.21 16.05
C ASP A 80 7.50 -12.34 14.79
N ARG A 81 8.37 -12.52 13.80
CA ARG A 81 8.32 -11.75 12.54
C ARG A 81 7.03 -12.02 11.75
N SER A 82 6.47 -13.23 11.81
CA SER A 82 5.26 -13.60 11.08
C SER A 82 4.03 -12.97 11.73
N ALA A 83 3.91 -13.08 13.05
CA ALA A 83 2.83 -12.51 13.86
C ALA A 83 2.74 -10.98 13.68
N ARG A 84 3.89 -10.28 13.69
CA ARG A 84 3.93 -8.83 13.42
C ARG A 84 3.42 -8.47 12.03
N ARG A 85 3.83 -9.23 11.00
CA ARG A 85 3.38 -9.01 9.62
C ARG A 85 1.89 -9.24 9.46
N GLU A 86 1.38 -10.28 10.10
CA GLU A 86 -0.04 -10.61 10.09
C GLU A 86 -0.89 -9.53 10.76
N PHE A 87 -0.50 -9.08 11.95
CA PHE A 87 -1.13 -7.95 12.62
C PHE A 87 -1.13 -6.70 11.74
N GLN A 88 0.02 -6.31 11.18
CA GLN A 88 0.13 -5.11 10.34
C GLN A 88 -0.74 -5.19 9.07
N ARG A 89 -0.84 -6.39 8.45
CA ARG A 89 -1.75 -6.61 7.32
C ARG A 89 -3.21 -6.49 7.73
N ALA A 90 -3.59 -7.12 8.84
CA ALA A 90 -4.95 -7.08 9.36
C ALA A 90 -5.38 -5.64 9.71
N THR A 91 -4.51 -4.90 10.39
CA THR A 91 -4.74 -3.48 10.72
C THR A 91 -4.94 -2.63 9.47
N ARG A 92 -4.06 -2.75 8.46
CA ARG A 92 -4.22 -2.00 7.19
C ARG A 92 -5.54 -2.33 6.50
N ALA A 93 -5.90 -3.60 6.43
CA ALA A 93 -7.13 -4.05 5.79
C ALA A 93 -8.39 -3.62 6.56
N ALA A 94 -8.38 -3.63 7.90
CA ALA A 94 -9.48 -3.13 8.70
C ALA A 94 -9.61 -1.60 8.60
N ALA A 95 -8.48 -0.88 8.52
CA ALA A 95 -8.45 0.58 8.38
C ALA A 95 -9.07 1.07 7.06
N THR A 96 -9.04 0.30 5.97
CA THR A 96 -9.73 0.69 4.73
C THR A 96 -11.25 0.78 4.89
N GLN A 97 -11.80 0.04 5.84
CA GLN A 97 -13.22 0.02 6.18
C GLN A 97 -13.55 0.86 7.41
N GLY A 98 -12.54 1.42 8.09
CA GLY A 98 -12.73 2.22 9.30
C GLY A 98 -13.25 1.36 10.46
N ALA A 99 -12.73 0.14 10.57
CA ALA A 99 -13.12 -0.82 11.59
C ALA A 99 -12.07 -0.93 12.70
N VAL A 100 -12.51 -1.23 13.92
CA VAL A 100 -11.62 -1.56 15.05
C VAL A 100 -11.15 -3.01 14.96
N LEU A 101 -9.99 -3.32 15.54
CA LEU A 101 -9.42 -4.66 15.50
C LEU A 101 -9.58 -5.37 16.85
N VAL A 102 -10.19 -6.56 16.85
CA VAL A 102 -10.24 -7.47 18.00
C VAL A 102 -9.11 -8.48 17.87
N VAL A 103 -8.02 -8.28 18.60
CA VAL A 103 -6.79 -9.07 18.47
C VAL A 103 -6.74 -10.12 19.55
N SER A 104 -6.86 -11.38 19.12
CA SER A 104 -6.71 -12.55 19.98
C SER A 104 -5.24 -12.95 20.03
N LEU A 105 -4.54 -12.60 21.10
CA LEU A 105 -3.16 -13.03 21.30
C LEU A 105 -3.17 -14.48 21.79
N LEU A 106 -2.61 -15.39 21.01
CA LEU A 106 -2.58 -16.82 21.28
C LEU A 106 -1.18 -17.21 21.81
N PRO A 107 -1.00 -17.42 23.13
CA PRO A 107 0.27 -17.83 23.70
C PRO A 107 0.82 -19.04 22.97
N GLY A 108 2.06 -18.92 22.52
CA GLY A 108 2.95 -19.72 21.67
C GLY A 108 3.96 -20.54 22.48
N SER A 109 4.27 -20.04 23.67
CA SER A 109 5.13 -20.64 24.69
C SER A 109 4.33 -20.96 25.96
N SER A 110 5.00 -21.42 27.01
CA SER A 110 4.42 -21.47 28.37
C SER A 110 4.07 -20.07 28.85
N LEU A 111 2.97 -19.93 29.61
CA LEU A 111 2.55 -18.65 30.16
C LEU A 111 3.60 -18.07 31.12
N GLY A 112 4.21 -18.91 31.96
CA GLY A 112 5.26 -18.49 32.90
C GLY A 112 6.59 -18.06 32.24
N SER A 113 6.77 -18.27 30.93
CA SER A 113 7.95 -17.79 30.21
C SER A 113 7.75 -16.43 29.55
N LEU A 114 6.53 -15.89 29.56
CA LEU A 114 6.22 -14.58 28.98
C LEU A 114 6.72 -13.48 29.91
N ASP A 115 7.45 -12.51 29.38
CA ASP A 115 8.06 -11.45 30.18
C ASP A 115 7.56 -10.05 29.82
N ALA A 116 8.08 -9.05 30.53
CA ALA A 116 7.71 -7.66 30.30
C ALA A 116 8.24 -7.10 28.96
N ALA A 117 9.26 -7.72 28.35
CA ALA A 117 9.75 -7.33 27.04
C ALA A 117 8.78 -7.77 25.94
N ASP A 118 8.20 -8.96 26.05
CA ASP A 118 7.12 -9.42 25.17
C ASP A 118 5.91 -8.48 25.25
N ALA A 119 5.51 -8.10 26.47
CA ALA A 119 4.39 -7.18 26.71
C ALA A 119 4.64 -5.79 26.10
N ARG A 120 5.83 -5.22 26.30
CA ARG A 120 6.23 -3.94 25.68
C ARG A 120 6.26 -4.03 24.16
N ALA A 121 6.71 -5.15 23.60
CA ALA A 121 6.73 -5.36 22.16
C ALA A 121 5.32 -5.41 21.55
N ALA A 122 4.34 -6.01 22.26
CA ALA A 122 2.95 -5.97 21.87
C ALA A 122 2.35 -4.56 21.97
N ASN A 123 2.55 -3.87 23.09
CA ASN A 123 2.05 -2.50 23.25
C ASN A 123 2.61 -1.55 22.18
N ALA A 124 3.91 -1.66 21.85
CA ALA A 124 4.52 -0.86 20.79
C ALA A 124 3.85 -1.11 19.43
N LEU A 125 3.44 -2.35 19.13
CA LEU A 125 2.74 -2.69 17.90
C LEU A 125 1.30 -2.14 17.86
N PHE A 126 0.61 -2.11 19.00
CA PHE A 126 -0.71 -1.50 19.12
C PHE A 126 -0.65 0.02 18.97
N GLN A 127 0.36 0.64 19.58
CA GLN A 127 0.63 2.07 19.40
C GLN A 127 0.91 2.40 17.92
N ASP A 128 1.71 1.59 17.25
CA ASP A 128 2.00 1.77 15.81
C ASP A 128 0.71 1.73 14.95
N ALA A 129 -0.25 0.87 15.31
CA ALA A 129 -1.56 0.81 14.65
C ALA A 129 -2.42 2.05 14.93
N HIS A 130 -2.43 2.52 16.18
CA HIS A 130 -3.15 3.73 16.56
C HIS A 130 -2.57 4.97 15.87
N ASP A 131 -1.26 5.17 15.94
CA ASP A 131 -0.56 6.31 15.35
C ASP A 131 -0.71 6.34 13.83
N GLN A 132 -0.66 5.17 13.16
CA GLN A 132 -0.78 5.11 11.70
C GLN A 132 -2.21 5.27 11.18
N TYR A 133 -3.21 4.68 11.83
CA TYR A 133 -4.57 4.55 11.26
C TYR A 133 -5.69 5.15 12.11
N GLY A 134 -5.37 5.69 13.30
CA GLY A 134 -6.37 6.16 14.26
C GLY A 134 -7.33 5.04 14.73
N THR A 135 -6.95 3.78 14.55
CA THR A 135 -7.78 2.63 14.93
C THR A 135 -7.49 2.19 16.37
N GLN A 136 -8.51 1.65 17.02
CA GLN A 136 -8.38 1.08 18.36
C GLN A 136 -8.23 -0.44 18.28
N VAL A 137 -7.41 -0.98 19.18
CA VAL A 137 -7.23 -2.42 19.34
C VAL A 137 -7.90 -2.91 20.64
N LEU A 138 -8.81 -3.88 20.52
CA LEU A 138 -9.33 -4.66 21.65
C LEU A 138 -8.47 -5.92 21.79
N VAL A 139 -7.71 -6.03 22.87
CA VAL A 139 -6.69 -7.07 23.10
C VAL A 139 -7.28 -8.21 23.92
N ARG A 140 -7.66 -9.29 23.23
CA ARG A 140 -8.15 -10.53 23.84
C ARG A 140 -6.97 -11.49 24.08
N PHE A 141 -6.31 -11.36 25.23
CA PHE A 141 -5.16 -12.22 25.56
C PHE A 141 -5.60 -13.59 26.06
N ALA A 142 -5.05 -14.65 25.45
CA ALA A 142 -5.24 -16.05 25.86
C ALA A 142 -6.71 -16.41 26.15
N PRO A 143 -7.64 -16.21 25.17
CA PRO A 143 -9.06 -16.44 25.37
C PRO A 143 -9.37 -17.89 25.73
N GLN A 144 -10.53 -18.11 26.35
CA GLN A 144 -11.01 -19.44 26.74
C GLN A 144 -10.03 -20.19 27.68
N MET A 145 -9.29 -19.44 28.50
CA MET A 145 -8.31 -19.96 29.47
C MET A 145 -8.89 -20.92 30.51
N ASN A 146 -10.20 -20.90 30.74
CA ASN A 146 -10.90 -21.86 31.59
C ASN A 146 -11.24 -23.17 30.87
N GLY A 147 -11.03 -23.29 29.56
CA GLY A 147 -11.26 -24.52 28.79
C GLY A 147 -10.09 -25.51 28.84
N THR A 148 -10.34 -26.77 28.51
CA THR A 148 -9.34 -27.86 28.48
C THR A 148 -8.74 -28.12 27.10
N TRP A 149 -9.17 -27.42 26.05
CA TRP A 149 -8.76 -27.62 24.65
C TRP A 149 -7.65 -26.68 24.16
N VAL A 150 -7.43 -25.56 24.86
CA VAL A 150 -6.35 -24.62 24.55
C VAL A 150 -5.11 -24.90 25.40
N ARG A 151 -3.94 -24.66 24.82
CA ARG A 151 -2.66 -24.93 25.49
C ARG A 151 -2.35 -23.99 26.65
N TRP A 152 -2.95 -22.82 26.73
CA TRP A 152 -2.87 -21.97 27.92
C TRP A 152 -3.99 -22.26 28.93
N GLY A 153 -4.88 -23.20 28.61
CA GLY A 153 -6.04 -23.54 29.42
C GLY A 153 -5.68 -24.14 30.77
N GLN A 154 -6.59 -23.99 31.73
CA GLN A 154 -6.51 -24.60 33.06
C GLN A 154 -5.30 -24.19 33.91
N GLN A 155 -4.70 -23.02 33.64
CA GLN A 155 -3.51 -22.50 34.36
C GLN A 155 -3.78 -21.12 34.98
N PRO A 156 -4.65 -21.00 36.01
CA PRO A 156 -5.06 -19.71 36.57
C PRO A 156 -3.90 -18.88 37.12
N THR A 157 -2.88 -19.50 37.72
CA THR A 157 -1.75 -18.76 38.30
C THR A 157 -0.92 -18.04 37.24
N ASP A 158 -0.45 -18.77 36.25
CA ASP A 158 0.37 -18.20 35.19
C ASP A 158 -0.45 -17.31 34.26
N PHE A 159 -1.73 -17.64 34.03
CA PHE A 159 -2.63 -16.80 33.25
C PHE A 159 -2.80 -15.41 33.88
N VAL A 160 -3.16 -15.33 35.17
CA VAL A 160 -3.37 -14.05 35.85
C VAL A 160 -2.07 -13.23 35.87
N SER A 161 -0.94 -13.88 36.10
CA SER A 161 0.38 -13.23 36.07
C SER A 161 0.69 -12.63 34.70
N ALA A 162 0.56 -13.42 33.63
CA ALA A 162 0.84 -12.98 32.26
C ALA A 162 -0.15 -11.90 31.78
N PHE A 163 -1.44 -12.04 32.10
CA PHE A 163 -2.47 -11.04 31.77
C PHE A 163 -2.16 -9.69 32.43
N ARG A 164 -1.82 -9.69 33.72
CA ARG A 164 -1.45 -8.45 34.45
C ARG A 164 -0.18 -7.80 33.89
N SER A 165 0.82 -8.60 33.50
CA SER A 165 2.05 -8.10 32.87
C SER A 165 1.75 -7.38 31.56
N LEU A 166 0.90 -7.96 30.71
CA LEU A 166 0.48 -7.34 29.46
C LEU A 166 -0.39 -6.09 29.70
N ALA A 167 -1.37 -6.17 30.61
CA ALA A 167 -2.22 -5.04 30.97
C ALA A 167 -1.42 -3.86 31.49
N ALA A 168 -0.42 -4.09 32.35
CA ALA A 168 0.46 -3.04 32.85
C ALA A 168 1.26 -2.34 31.72
N ALA A 169 1.69 -3.10 30.70
CA ALA A 169 2.39 -2.52 29.54
C ALA A 169 1.44 -1.73 28.63
N VAL A 170 0.18 -2.17 28.49
CA VAL A 170 -0.85 -1.48 27.71
C VAL A 170 -1.30 -0.20 28.40
N HIS A 171 -1.71 -0.27 29.66
CA HIS A 171 -2.19 0.87 30.44
C HIS A 171 -1.09 1.89 30.78
N GLY A 172 0.17 1.43 30.90
CA GLY A 172 1.32 2.31 31.09
C GLY A 172 1.89 2.89 29.78
N GLY A 173 1.37 2.46 28.63
CA GLY A 173 1.80 2.89 27.30
C GLY A 173 0.86 3.90 26.65
N ASP A 174 1.19 4.26 25.41
CA ASP A 174 0.46 5.27 24.61
C ASP A 174 -0.46 4.65 23.53
N SER A 175 -0.80 3.35 23.63
CA SER A 175 -1.47 2.64 22.52
C SER A 175 -2.99 2.84 22.44
N ASP A 176 -3.63 3.40 23.46
CA ASP A 176 -5.09 3.47 23.63
C ASP A 176 -5.84 2.12 23.49
N ALA A 177 -5.09 1.01 23.49
CA ALA A 177 -5.61 -0.34 23.38
C ALA A 177 -6.33 -0.75 24.68
N ARG A 178 -7.30 -1.66 24.55
CA ARG A 178 -8.17 -2.09 25.66
C ARG A 178 -8.03 -3.58 25.92
N MET A 179 -7.72 -3.94 27.16
CA MET A 179 -7.59 -5.33 27.59
C MET A 179 -8.94 -6.01 27.72
N VAL A 180 -9.11 -7.16 27.06
CA VAL A 180 -10.32 -7.98 27.08
C VAL A 180 -10.07 -9.31 27.81
N TRP A 181 -10.75 -9.54 28.93
CA TRP A 181 -10.72 -10.82 29.65
C TRP A 181 -11.88 -11.72 29.20
N SER A 182 -11.58 -12.78 28.44
CA SER A 182 -12.61 -13.55 27.70
C SER A 182 -12.57 -15.07 27.96
N PRO A 183 -13.19 -15.56 29.05
CA PRO A 183 -13.41 -16.99 29.26
C PRO A 183 -14.41 -17.62 28.28
N SER A 184 -14.45 -18.95 28.27
CA SER A 184 -15.52 -19.76 27.66
C SER A 184 -16.70 -19.91 28.61
N TYR A 185 -17.92 -20.03 28.07
CA TYR A 185 -19.11 -20.37 28.85
C TYR A 185 -18.89 -21.62 29.74
N GLY A 186 -19.32 -21.54 31.01
CA GLY A 186 -18.90 -22.44 32.08
C GLY A 186 -19.67 -23.76 32.20
N ALA A 187 -20.76 -23.94 31.44
CA ALA A 187 -21.51 -25.19 31.48
C ALA A 187 -20.62 -26.39 31.13
N GLY A 188 -20.65 -27.42 31.97
CA GLY A 188 -19.79 -28.60 31.84
C GLY A 188 -18.41 -28.47 32.48
N TYR A 189 -18.11 -27.40 33.22
CA TYR A 189 -16.91 -27.29 34.07
C TYR A 189 -16.79 -28.48 35.04
N PRO A 190 -15.58 -29.03 35.29
CA PRO A 190 -14.25 -28.59 34.84
C PRO A 190 -13.88 -28.94 33.39
N PHE A 191 -14.86 -29.29 32.57
CA PHE A 191 -14.73 -29.76 31.18
C PHE A 191 -14.01 -31.11 31.10
N GLY A 192 -14.37 -31.93 30.12
CA GLY A 192 -13.76 -33.25 29.92
C GLY A 192 -12.24 -33.19 29.65
N GLU A 193 -11.57 -34.36 29.70
CA GLU A 193 -10.11 -34.51 29.54
C GLU A 193 -9.58 -34.29 28.09
N SER A 194 -10.21 -33.43 27.27
CA SER A 194 -9.92 -33.32 25.83
C SER A 194 -8.46 -32.96 25.49
N ALA A 195 -7.64 -32.52 26.44
CA ALA A 195 -6.18 -32.43 26.28
C ALA A 195 -5.35 -32.84 27.53
N GLY A 196 -5.89 -33.65 28.44
CA GLY A 196 -5.16 -34.14 29.63
C GLY A 196 -4.72 -33.07 30.64
N ARG A 197 -5.11 -31.79 30.46
CA ARG A 197 -4.62 -30.64 31.23
C ARG A 197 -4.92 -30.72 32.73
N LEU A 198 -6.03 -31.37 33.09
CA LEU A 198 -6.40 -31.58 34.50
C LEU A 198 -5.41 -32.50 35.26
N ARG A 199 -4.58 -33.28 34.54
CA ARG A 199 -3.57 -34.17 35.15
C ARG A 199 -2.22 -33.50 35.40
N ASP A 200 -1.96 -32.38 34.72
CA ASP A 200 -0.68 -31.66 34.75
C ASP A 200 -0.75 -30.36 35.59
N LEU A 201 -1.79 -30.21 36.42
CA LEU A 201 -2.00 -29.02 37.24
C LEU A 201 -0.97 -28.90 38.36
N SER A 202 -0.45 -27.69 38.56
CA SER A 202 0.38 -27.39 39.72
C SER A 202 -0.46 -27.43 41.00
N THR A 203 0.16 -27.70 42.15
CA THR A 203 -0.55 -27.65 43.45
C THR A 203 -1.19 -26.28 43.72
N ALA A 204 -0.54 -25.21 43.24
CA ALA A 204 -1.07 -23.86 43.35
C ALA A 204 -2.33 -23.66 42.50
N ASP A 205 -2.38 -24.24 41.30
CA ASP A 205 -3.55 -24.17 40.42
C ASP A 205 -4.68 -25.04 40.94
N VAL A 206 -4.41 -26.27 41.42
CA VAL A 206 -5.44 -27.12 42.04
C VAL A 206 -6.12 -26.40 43.19
N THR A 207 -5.34 -25.74 44.07
CA THR A 207 -5.89 -24.99 45.21
C THR A 207 -6.73 -23.78 44.79
N LYS A 208 -6.46 -23.19 43.62
CA LYS A 208 -7.23 -22.06 43.11
C LYS A 208 -8.50 -22.49 42.39
N LEU A 209 -8.47 -23.65 41.73
CA LEU A 209 -9.59 -24.19 40.97
C LEU A 209 -10.62 -24.87 41.88
N ASP A 210 -10.19 -25.42 43.02
CA ASP A 210 -11.04 -25.91 44.11
C ASP A 210 -11.56 -24.71 44.93
N THR A 211 -12.64 -24.12 44.43
CA THR A 211 -13.23 -22.88 44.96
C THR A 211 -14.18 -23.12 46.12
N ASP A 212 -14.73 -24.33 46.27
CA ASP A 212 -15.53 -24.72 47.44
C ASP A 212 -14.70 -25.37 48.57
N GLY A 213 -13.45 -25.76 48.27
CA GLY A 213 -12.47 -26.24 49.24
C GLY A 213 -12.67 -27.69 49.66
N ASP A 214 -13.40 -28.48 48.87
CA ASP A 214 -13.69 -29.89 49.17
C ASP A 214 -12.56 -30.86 48.75
N GLY A 215 -11.53 -30.35 48.08
CA GLY A 215 -10.38 -31.09 47.59
C GLY A 215 -10.61 -31.79 46.25
N ARG A 216 -11.73 -31.53 45.56
CA ARG A 216 -12.13 -32.15 44.30
C ARG A 216 -12.57 -31.08 43.32
N LEU A 217 -12.07 -31.17 42.10
CA LEU A 217 -12.53 -30.29 41.03
C LEU A 217 -13.86 -30.81 40.44
N THR A 218 -14.96 -30.09 40.66
CA THR A 218 -16.32 -30.50 40.26
C THR A 218 -17.12 -29.38 39.60
N ALA A 219 -18.40 -29.64 39.26
CA ALA A 219 -19.30 -28.63 38.70
C ALA A 219 -19.77 -27.58 39.73
N ALA A 220 -19.52 -27.82 41.03
CA ALA A 220 -19.78 -26.87 42.10
C ALA A 220 -18.75 -25.73 42.13
N ASP A 221 -17.59 -25.93 41.51
CA ASP A 221 -16.52 -24.93 41.44
C ASP A 221 -16.82 -23.80 40.45
N ASP A 222 -16.34 -22.61 40.78
CA ASP A 222 -16.50 -21.43 39.95
C ASP A 222 -15.59 -21.50 38.70
N PRO A 223 -16.16 -21.52 37.48
CA PRO A 223 -15.39 -21.67 36.25
C PRO A 223 -14.65 -20.40 35.82
N TYR A 224 -14.80 -19.28 36.54
CA TYR A 224 -14.36 -17.95 36.13
C TYR A 224 -13.43 -17.28 37.15
N GLU A 225 -13.83 -17.24 38.43
CA GLU A 225 -13.16 -16.53 39.51
C GLU A 225 -11.65 -16.83 39.60
N PRO A 226 -11.18 -18.09 39.46
CA PRO A 226 -9.75 -18.40 39.53
C PRO A 226 -8.90 -17.70 38.46
N TYR A 227 -9.51 -17.33 37.34
CA TYR A 227 -8.85 -16.68 36.20
C TYR A 227 -9.04 -15.16 36.19
N TRP A 228 -9.76 -14.58 37.14
CA TRP A 228 -10.02 -13.14 37.17
C TRP A 228 -8.73 -12.36 37.53
N PRO A 229 -8.19 -11.52 36.62
CA PRO A 229 -6.95 -10.81 36.88
C PRO A 229 -7.15 -9.55 37.74
N GLY A 230 -8.39 -9.17 38.05
CA GLY A 230 -8.72 -7.98 38.84
C GLY A 230 -9.19 -6.81 37.98
N ALA A 231 -9.99 -5.95 38.60
CA ALA A 231 -10.67 -4.82 37.95
C ALA A 231 -9.74 -3.83 37.23
N GLU A 232 -8.55 -3.56 37.80
CA GLU A 232 -7.60 -2.59 37.24
C GLU A 232 -6.92 -3.08 35.96
N ALA A 233 -6.86 -4.40 35.75
CA ALA A 233 -6.21 -4.99 34.58
C ALA A 233 -7.15 -5.12 33.37
N VAL A 234 -8.47 -4.97 33.56
CA VAL A 234 -9.50 -5.34 32.56
C VAL A 234 -10.31 -4.11 32.16
N ASP A 235 -10.24 -3.74 30.88
CA ASP A 235 -11.07 -2.68 30.30
C ASP A 235 -12.43 -3.24 29.82
N TRP A 236 -12.42 -4.45 29.23
CA TRP A 236 -13.60 -5.13 28.70
C TRP A 236 -13.66 -6.56 29.25
N VAL A 237 -14.86 -7.02 29.58
CA VAL A 237 -15.10 -8.44 29.84
C VAL A 237 -15.53 -9.12 28.55
N GLY A 238 -15.27 -10.41 28.40
CA GLY A 238 -15.64 -11.16 27.23
C GLY A 238 -16.20 -12.52 27.60
N LEU A 239 -16.97 -13.12 26.70
CA LEU A 239 -17.47 -14.48 26.90
C LEU A 239 -17.64 -15.18 25.57
N SER A 240 -17.06 -16.37 25.43
CA SER A 240 -17.26 -17.22 24.26
C SER A 240 -18.48 -18.12 24.48
N MET A 241 -19.52 -17.94 23.67
CA MET A 241 -20.74 -18.73 23.66
C MET A 241 -21.06 -19.23 22.25
N TYR A 242 -20.94 -20.53 22.01
CA TYR A 242 -21.20 -21.11 20.68
C TYR A 242 -22.37 -22.10 20.70
N SER A 243 -23.12 -22.18 19.59
CA SER A 243 -24.06 -23.27 19.35
C SER A 243 -23.35 -24.44 18.68
N PHE A 244 -23.33 -25.57 19.38
CA PHE A 244 -22.73 -26.81 18.88
C PHE A 244 -23.73 -27.75 18.18
N GLY A 245 -24.98 -27.32 17.98
CA GLY A 245 -26.00 -28.10 17.27
C GLY A 245 -26.53 -29.33 18.03
N LYS A 246 -26.26 -29.44 19.34
CA LYS A 246 -26.63 -30.59 20.19
C LYS A 246 -28.06 -30.54 20.75
N GLY A 247 -28.84 -29.51 20.42
CA GLY A 247 -30.32 -29.48 20.53
C GLY A 247 -30.97 -29.56 21.92
N LYS A 248 -30.26 -29.89 23.01
CA LYS A 248 -30.80 -29.96 24.38
C LYS A 248 -29.79 -29.51 25.41
N SER A 249 -30.26 -28.92 26.51
CA SER A 249 -29.41 -28.50 27.65
C SER A 249 -28.64 -29.65 28.30
N THR A 250 -29.21 -30.86 28.32
CA THR A 250 -28.56 -32.07 28.84
C THR A 250 -27.36 -32.53 28.01
N GLU A 251 -27.26 -32.05 26.77
CA GLU A 251 -26.24 -32.40 25.78
C GLU A 251 -25.34 -31.19 25.49
N ALA A 252 -25.27 -30.20 26.39
CA ALA A 252 -24.50 -28.97 26.23
C ALA A 252 -22.99 -29.22 25.99
N ALA A 253 -22.31 -28.15 25.53
CA ALA A 253 -20.86 -28.15 25.35
C ALA A 253 -20.11 -28.55 26.63
N GLY A 254 -18.94 -29.17 26.50
CA GLY A 254 -18.17 -29.67 27.66
C GLY A 254 -18.50 -31.11 28.09
N ARG A 255 -19.64 -31.68 27.65
CA ARG A 255 -19.99 -33.10 27.85
C ARG A 255 -19.58 -33.96 26.66
N ASP A 256 -19.17 -35.20 26.93
CA ASP A 256 -18.79 -36.22 25.92
C ASP A 256 -20.02 -36.83 25.20
N VAL A 257 -20.84 -35.94 24.63
CA VAL A 257 -21.99 -36.30 23.79
C VAL A 257 -21.64 -35.99 22.34
N PRO A 258 -21.52 -37.00 21.46
CA PRO A 258 -21.14 -36.78 20.07
C PRO A 258 -22.29 -36.14 19.27
N LEU A 259 -21.95 -35.16 18.42
CA LEU A 259 -22.92 -34.59 17.48
C LEU A 259 -23.31 -35.61 16.40
N THR A 260 -24.59 -35.93 16.31
CA THR A 260 -25.13 -36.94 15.36
C THR A 260 -26.05 -36.35 14.29
N ARG A 261 -26.57 -35.14 14.48
CA ARG A 261 -27.45 -34.41 13.56
C ARG A 261 -27.32 -32.89 13.77
N ASN A 262 -27.78 -32.09 12.81
CA ASN A 262 -27.88 -30.64 12.94
C ASN A 262 -29.26 -30.27 13.51
N ASP A 263 -29.33 -29.88 14.78
CA ASP A 263 -30.57 -29.43 15.41
C ASP A 263 -30.66 -27.89 15.51
N VAL A 264 -31.87 -27.34 15.43
CA VAL A 264 -32.12 -25.92 15.68
C VAL A 264 -31.96 -25.65 17.19
N PRO A 265 -31.33 -24.54 17.60
CA PRO A 265 -31.24 -24.16 19.02
C PRO A 265 -32.63 -24.05 19.67
N ASP A 266 -32.72 -24.45 20.94
CA ASP A 266 -33.98 -24.35 21.69
C ASP A 266 -34.34 -22.89 21.93
N ALA A 267 -35.64 -22.60 22.01
CA ALA A 267 -36.11 -21.24 22.27
C ALA A 267 -35.70 -20.77 23.67
N GLY A 268 -35.01 -19.63 23.75
CA GLY A 268 -34.53 -19.05 25.01
C GLY A 268 -33.18 -19.60 25.47
N GLU A 269 -32.53 -20.48 24.70
CA GLU A 269 -31.21 -21.04 25.02
C GLU A 269 -30.16 -19.95 25.31
N VAL A 270 -30.05 -18.92 24.47
CA VAL A 270 -29.03 -17.86 24.68
C VAL A 270 -29.31 -17.07 25.97
N ALA A 271 -30.58 -16.75 26.24
CA ALA A 271 -30.96 -16.05 27.47
C ALA A 271 -30.65 -16.93 28.70
N ALA A 272 -31.02 -18.20 28.66
CA ALA A 272 -30.73 -19.17 29.72
C ALA A 272 -29.21 -19.38 29.93
N ARG A 273 -28.39 -19.22 28.88
CA ARG A 273 -26.93 -19.25 29.01
C ARG A 273 -26.39 -18.02 29.73
N PHE A 274 -26.88 -16.82 29.40
CA PHE A 274 -26.54 -15.62 30.16
C PHE A 274 -26.98 -15.70 31.62
N ASP A 275 -28.10 -16.36 31.88
CA ASP A 275 -28.62 -16.58 33.24
C ASP A 275 -27.97 -17.80 33.93
N GLU A 276 -26.99 -18.45 33.28
CA GLU A 276 -26.25 -19.62 33.79
C GLU A 276 -27.11 -20.81 34.23
N THR A 277 -28.25 -20.99 33.57
CA THR A 277 -29.17 -22.12 33.81
C THR A 277 -29.08 -23.20 32.74
N TRP A 278 -28.48 -22.89 31.58
CA TRP A 278 -28.40 -23.81 30.45
C TRP A 278 -27.21 -24.76 30.55
N GLY A 279 -27.46 -26.00 30.98
CA GLY A 279 -26.43 -27.05 31.03
C GLY A 279 -25.56 -27.02 32.29
N TYR A 280 -25.88 -26.16 33.26
CA TYR A 280 -25.31 -26.19 34.61
C TYR A 280 -25.93 -27.32 35.42
N GLU A 281 -25.09 -28.06 36.16
CA GLU A 281 -25.52 -29.08 37.12
C GLU A 281 -25.91 -28.42 38.44
N ASP A 282 -25.07 -27.48 38.91
CA ASP A 282 -25.29 -26.69 40.09
C ASP A 282 -25.54 -25.22 39.72
N PRO A 283 -26.62 -24.59 40.21
CA PRO A 283 -26.89 -23.18 39.94
C PRO A 283 -25.80 -22.27 40.52
N GLN A 284 -25.35 -21.31 39.73
CA GLN A 284 -24.44 -20.27 40.21
C GLN A 284 -25.24 -19.20 40.98
N PRO A 285 -24.65 -18.59 42.03
CA PRO A 285 -25.35 -17.61 42.87
C PRO A 285 -25.65 -16.30 42.14
N GLU A 286 -24.81 -15.91 41.18
CA GLU A 286 -24.94 -14.71 40.36
C GLU A 286 -24.32 -14.97 38.98
N SER A 287 -24.94 -14.44 37.92
CA SER A 287 -24.49 -14.68 36.55
C SER A 287 -23.13 -14.02 36.24
N PHE A 288 -22.38 -14.56 35.27
CA PHE A 288 -21.19 -13.91 34.74
C PHE A 288 -21.42 -12.44 34.33
N TYR A 289 -22.56 -12.17 33.68
CA TYR A 289 -22.90 -10.83 33.21
C TYR A 289 -23.04 -9.86 34.40
N ASP A 290 -23.75 -10.26 35.45
CA ASP A 290 -23.95 -9.41 36.62
C ASP A 290 -22.65 -9.19 37.40
N ARG A 291 -21.90 -10.28 37.63
CA ARG A 291 -20.64 -10.27 38.39
C ARG A 291 -19.54 -9.43 37.74
N PHE A 292 -19.34 -9.57 36.44
CA PHE A 292 -18.14 -9.02 35.78
C PHE A 292 -18.43 -7.82 34.89
N ALA A 293 -19.60 -7.76 34.26
CA ALA A 293 -20.02 -6.60 33.46
C ALA A 293 -20.75 -5.56 34.34
N VAL A 294 -21.88 -5.92 34.94
CA VAL A 294 -22.74 -4.95 35.66
C VAL A 294 -22.05 -4.39 36.90
N ALA A 295 -21.43 -5.25 37.72
CA ALA A 295 -20.81 -4.82 38.99
C ALA A 295 -19.73 -3.74 38.82
N GLY A 296 -19.14 -3.59 37.63
CA GLY A 296 -18.16 -2.54 37.34
C GLY A 296 -18.46 -1.70 36.11
N ASP A 297 -19.70 -1.70 35.61
CA ASP A 297 -20.12 -0.99 34.39
C ASP A 297 -19.17 -1.23 33.20
N ARG A 298 -18.71 -2.48 33.06
CA ARG A 298 -17.70 -2.85 32.05
C ARG A 298 -18.38 -3.24 30.74
N PRO A 299 -17.90 -2.71 29.60
CA PRO A 299 -18.34 -3.17 28.30
C PRO A 299 -17.95 -4.65 28.10
N MET A 300 -18.85 -5.38 27.47
CA MET A 300 -18.74 -6.81 27.22
C MET A 300 -18.61 -7.10 25.72
N LEU A 301 -17.65 -7.96 25.38
CA LEU A 301 -17.45 -8.54 24.06
C LEU A 301 -17.96 -10.00 24.05
N LEU A 302 -19.06 -10.25 23.36
CA LEU A 302 -19.56 -11.62 23.16
C LEU A 302 -18.94 -12.23 21.91
N ASP A 303 -18.32 -13.39 22.05
CA ASP A 303 -17.83 -14.16 20.90
C ASP A 303 -18.72 -15.37 20.66
N THR A 304 -19.24 -15.51 19.44
CA THR A 304 -20.33 -16.45 19.16
C THR A 304 -20.33 -16.98 17.74
N GLY A 305 -21.21 -17.95 17.48
CA GLY A 305 -21.36 -18.61 16.20
C GLY A 305 -22.23 -19.86 16.35
N ALA A 306 -22.77 -20.33 15.23
CA ALA A 306 -23.51 -21.58 15.18
C ALA A 306 -22.88 -22.51 14.14
N LEU A 307 -22.37 -23.64 14.61
CA LEU A 307 -21.76 -24.61 13.72
C LEU A 307 -22.83 -25.34 12.90
N TYR A 308 -22.44 -25.72 11.69
CA TYR A 308 -23.23 -26.61 10.86
C TYR A 308 -22.34 -27.67 10.22
N VAL A 309 -22.74 -28.94 10.27
CA VAL A 309 -21.97 -30.04 9.68
C VAL A 309 -22.73 -30.60 8.48
N HIS A 310 -22.26 -30.27 7.27
CA HIS A 310 -22.90 -30.67 6.00
C HIS A 310 -23.07 -32.20 5.81
N SER A 311 -22.23 -33.00 6.49
CA SER A 311 -22.29 -34.47 6.42
C SER A 311 -23.31 -35.10 7.38
N LEU A 312 -23.90 -34.33 8.29
CA LEU A 312 -24.89 -34.82 9.24
C LEU A 312 -26.33 -34.52 8.76
N PRO A 313 -27.29 -35.43 9.02
CA PRO A 313 -28.71 -35.15 8.77
C PRO A 313 -29.25 -34.10 9.74
N GLY A 314 -30.44 -33.56 9.52
CA GLY A 314 -31.11 -32.67 10.48
C GLY A 314 -31.83 -31.49 9.83
N ALA A 315 -31.97 -30.41 10.58
CA ALA A 315 -32.51 -29.15 10.13
C ALA A 315 -31.65 -28.50 9.04
N ALA A 316 -32.26 -27.64 8.23
CA ALA A 316 -31.54 -26.87 7.22
C ALA A 316 -30.58 -25.87 7.88
N GLU A 317 -29.44 -25.61 7.24
CA GLU A 317 -28.40 -24.70 7.73
C GLU A 317 -28.94 -23.33 8.17
N LEU A 318 -29.79 -22.72 7.33
CA LEU A 318 -30.41 -21.44 7.66
C LEU A 318 -31.22 -21.51 8.97
N ALA A 319 -31.96 -22.58 9.20
CA ALA A 319 -32.78 -22.71 10.41
C ALA A 319 -31.92 -22.82 11.67
N VAL A 320 -30.79 -23.53 11.60
CA VAL A 320 -29.84 -23.67 12.71
C VAL A 320 -29.19 -22.32 13.03
N LYS A 321 -28.58 -21.68 12.02
CA LYS A 321 -27.86 -20.42 12.20
C LYS A 321 -28.80 -19.26 12.55
N GLN A 322 -29.94 -19.15 11.87
CA GLN A 322 -30.96 -18.13 12.17
C GLN A 322 -31.65 -18.32 13.52
N GLY A 323 -31.84 -19.57 13.95
CA GLY A 323 -32.34 -19.87 15.28
C GLY A 323 -31.37 -19.38 16.38
N TRP A 324 -30.07 -19.42 16.12
CA TRP A 324 -29.05 -18.93 17.04
C TRP A 324 -28.92 -17.40 17.01
N TRP A 325 -28.61 -16.80 15.85
CA TRP A 325 -28.28 -15.37 15.81
C TRP A 325 -29.47 -14.50 16.21
N ARG A 326 -30.72 -14.93 15.98
CA ARG A 326 -31.91 -14.17 16.44
C ARG A 326 -32.02 -14.14 17.96
N GLN A 327 -31.63 -15.22 18.62
CA GLN A 327 -31.57 -15.25 20.08
C GLN A 327 -30.41 -14.40 20.61
N VAL A 328 -29.27 -14.38 19.93
CA VAL A 328 -28.17 -13.45 20.24
C VAL A 328 -28.64 -12.00 20.11
N ILE A 329 -29.25 -11.62 18.98
CA ILE A 329 -29.79 -10.27 18.75
C ILE A 329 -30.77 -9.86 19.85
N ALA A 330 -31.66 -10.78 20.28
CA ALA A 330 -32.59 -10.51 21.38
C ALA A 330 -31.87 -10.35 22.72
N ALA A 331 -30.93 -11.24 23.05
CA ALA A 331 -30.22 -11.21 24.32
C ALA A 331 -29.34 -9.95 24.50
N VAL A 332 -28.73 -9.46 23.41
CA VAL A 332 -27.93 -8.22 23.38
C VAL A 332 -28.81 -7.01 23.67
N ARG A 333 -30.03 -6.95 23.10
CA ARG A 333 -30.98 -5.86 23.34
C ARG A 333 -31.31 -5.70 24.83
N ASP A 334 -31.47 -6.81 25.54
CA ASP A 334 -31.82 -6.82 26.96
C ASP A 334 -30.59 -6.60 27.87
N ARG A 335 -29.37 -6.59 27.30
CA ARG A 335 -28.09 -6.52 28.03
C ARG A 335 -27.22 -5.40 27.45
N PRO A 336 -27.45 -4.13 27.83
CA PRO A 336 -26.85 -2.97 27.18
C PRO A 336 -25.33 -2.87 27.33
N LEU A 337 -24.74 -3.60 28.29
CA LEU A 337 -23.29 -3.72 28.43
C LEU A 337 -22.67 -4.69 27.42
N VAL A 338 -23.44 -5.45 26.64
CA VAL A 338 -22.91 -6.15 25.48
C VAL A 338 -22.65 -5.13 24.37
N ARG A 339 -21.42 -4.62 24.35
CA ARG A 339 -20.98 -3.50 23.51
C ARG A 339 -20.28 -3.94 22.23
N GLY A 340 -19.91 -5.22 22.13
CA GLY A 340 -19.44 -5.84 20.89
C GLY A 340 -19.88 -7.30 20.78
N VAL A 341 -20.16 -7.77 19.56
CA VAL A 341 -20.38 -9.18 19.23
C VAL A 341 -19.54 -9.62 18.03
N THR A 342 -18.65 -10.60 18.24
CA THR A 342 -17.91 -11.26 17.16
C THR A 342 -18.60 -12.55 16.74
N PHE A 343 -18.76 -12.77 15.43
CA PHE A 343 -19.27 -14.01 14.85
C PHE A 343 -18.15 -14.79 14.18
N VAL A 344 -17.97 -16.06 14.55
CA VAL A 344 -16.94 -16.93 13.95
C VAL A 344 -17.27 -17.20 12.49
N GLU A 345 -16.37 -16.83 11.57
CA GLU A 345 -16.55 -16.94 10.12
C GLU A 345 -15.45 -17.79 9.47
N THR A 346 -15.18 -18.95 10.08
CA THR A 346 -14.20 -19.94 9.57
C THR A 346 -14.80 -21.34 9.43
N ASN A 347 -14.17 -22.18 8.61
CA ASN A 347 -14.36 -23.62 8.63
C ASN A 347 -13.24 -24.25 9.45
N ARG A 348 -13.57 -24.94 10.54
CA ARG A 348 -12.56 -25.64 11.33
C ARG A 348 -13.04 -27.00 11.78
N ARG A 349 -12.10 -27.85 12.17
CA ARG A 349 -12.42 -29.17 12.70
C ARG A 349 -12.82 -29.05 14.16
N GLU A 350 -13.98 -29.60 14.51
CA GLU A 350 -14.54 -29.50 15.85
C GLU A 350 -14.52 -30.86 16.57
N PRO A 351 -13.87 -30.96 17.74
CA PRO A 351 -13.93 -32.17 18.57
C PRO A 351 -15.37 -32.62 18.86
N GLU A 352 -16.27 -31.69 19.18
CA GLU A 352 -17.69 -31.91 19.46
C GLU A 352 -18.43 -32.52 18.26
N ALA A 353 -17.94 -32.25 17.05
CA ALA A 353 -18.45 -32.82 15.80
C ALA A 353 -17.74 -34.13 15.40
N GLY A 354 -16.98 -34.75 16.30
CA GLY A 354 -16.16 -35.93 16.00
C GLY A 354 -14.98 -35.59 15.08
N ASN A 355 -14.38 -34.41 15.25
CA ASN A 355 -13.28 -33.87 14.45
C ASN A 355 -13.62 -33.67 12.96
N ARG A 356 -14.92 -33.58 12.63
CA ARG A 356 -15.42 -33.21 11.30
C ARG A 356 -15.22 -31.71 11.07
N VAL A 357 -15.12 -31.32 9.80
CA VAL A 357 -15.12 -29.89 9.42
C VAL A 357 -16.53 -29.34 9.65
N ALA A 358 -16.65 -28.36 10.53
CA ALA A 358 -17.87 -27.63 10.80
C ALA A 358 -17.82 -26.25 10.13
N ASP A 359 -18.95 -25.81 9.59
CA ASP A 359 -19.11 -24.54 8.88
C ASP A 359 -19.78 -23.51 9.79
N TRP A 360 -18.97 -22.60 10.33
CA TRP A 360 -19.44 -21.53 11.21
C TRP A 360 -19.92 -20.29 10.45
N ARG A 361 -19.65 -20.19 9.15
CA ARG A 361 -19.78 -18.95 8.38
C ARG A 361 -21.23 -18.58 8.10
N ASP A 362 -21.72 -17.44 8.57
CA ASP A 362 -23.05 -16.95 8.25
C ASP A 362 -23.10 -16.32 6.84
N THR A 363 -21.94 -15.90 6.32
CA THR A 363 -21.86 -15.19 5.03
C THR A 363 -21.53 -16.05 3.81
N ALA A 364 -21.20 -17.34 3.99
CA ALA A 364 -20.73 -18.19 2.89
C ALA A 364 -21.80 -18.42 1.81
N ALA A 365 -23.07 -18.61 2.20
CA ALA A 365 -24.19 -18.81 1.28
C ALA A 365 -25.02 -17.53 1.14
N ARG A 366 -25.24 -17.06 -0.10
CA ARG A 366 -25.95 -15.80 -0.40
C ARG A 366 -27.32 -15.67 0.30
N GLY A 367 -28.09 -16.76 0.38
CA GLY A 367 -29.40 -16.76 1.04
C GLY A 367 -29.31 -16.62 2.57
N ILE A 368 -28.26 -17.19 3.17
CA ILE A 368 -27.99 -17.10 4.60
C ILE A 368 -27.45 -15.72 4.93
N ALA A 369 -26.45 -15.23 4.18
CA ALA A 369 -25.88 -13.89 4.32
C ALA A 369 -26.93 -12.79 4.24
N GLY A 370 -27.83 -12.87 3.25
CA GLY A 370 -28.93 -11.90 3.11
C GLY A 370 -29.94 -11.95 4.27
N SER A 371 -30.21 -13.15 4.81
CA SER A 371 -31.07 -13.31 5.98
C SER A 371 -30.42 -12.78 7.25
N PHE A 372 -29.13 -13.04 7.43
CA PHE A 372 -28.33 -12.55 8.55
C PHE A 372 -28.27 -11.02 8.56
N ARG A 373 -27.89 -10.39 7.43
CA ARG A 373 -27.93 -8.93 7.29
C ARG A 373 -29.31 -8.37 7.62
N THR A 374 -30.37 -8.95 7.06
CA THR A 374 -31.74 -8.46 7.27
C THR A 374 -32.14 -8.49 8.75
N ASP A 375 -31.78 -9.56 9.47
CA ASP A 375 -32.11 -9.66 10.90
C ASP A 375 -31.25 -8.70 11.76
N LEU A 376 -29.96 -8.50 11.41
CA LEU A 376 -29.10 -7.50 12.06
C LEU A 376 -29.64 -6.07 11.85
N GLU A 377 -29.96 -5.68 10.61
CA GLU A 377 -30.49 -4.36 10.27
C GLU A 377 -31.83 -4.10 10.97
N ARG A 378 -32.74 -5.08 10.99
CA ARG A 378 -34.04 -4.97 11.68
C ARG A 378 -33.93 -4.81 13.19
N SER A 379 -32.78 -5.14 13.79
CA SER A 379 -32.60 -5.01 15.23
C SER A 379 -32.49 -3.55 15.69
N ASP A 380 -32.07 -2.65 14.78
CA ASP A 380 -31.67 -1.26 15.02
C ASP A 380 -30.67 -1.06 16.19
N HIS A 381 -29.96 -2.12 16.59
CA HIS A 381 -29.07 -2.12 17.75
C HIS A 381 -27.59 -2.35 17.37
N PHE A 382 -27.34 -3.05 16.27
CA PHE A 382 -25.99 -3.27 15.78
C PHE A 382 -25.50 -2.09 14.95
N ALA A 383 -24.32 -1.57 15.31
CA ALA A 383 -23.63 -0.53 14.58
C ALA A 383 -22.76 -1.16 13.48
N PHE A 384 -22.98 -0.70 12.25
CA PHE A 384 -22.12 -0.99 11.09
C PHE A 384 -21.05 0.09 10.96
N GLY A 385 -19.96 -0.22 10.24
CA GLY A 385 -18.86 0.71 9.98
C GLY A 385 -19.22 1.81 8.96
N PRO A 386 -18.34 2.81 8.78
CA PRO A 386 -17.08 3.00 9.51
C PRO A 386 -17.29 3.57 10.93
N VAL A 387 -16.51 3.08 11.89
CA VAL A 387 -16.47 3.57 13.28
C VAL A 387 -15.17 4.34 13.60
N THR A 388 -14.15 4.19 12.76
CA THR A 388 -12.94 5.02 12.73
C THR A 388 -12.83 5.73 11.37
N GLU A 389 -11.87 6.65 11.24
CA GLU A 389 -11.55 7.21 9.93
C GLU A 389 -11.07 6.10 8.97
N ARG A 390 -11.45 6.21 7.69
CA ARG A 390 -11.07 5.23 6.67
C ARG A 390 -9.79 5.64 5.99
N VAL A 391 -8.87 4.69 5.85
CA VAL A 391 -7.65 4.86 5.05
C VAL A 391 -7.82 4.15 3.71
N THR A 392 -8.18 4.90 2.69
CA THR A 392 -8.59 4.39 1.39
C THR A 392 -7.40 4.12 0.46
N THR A 393 -7.57 3.18 -0.48
CA THR A 393 -6.59 2.96 -1.57
C THR A 393 -6.35 4.23 -2.40
N ARG A 394 -7.36 5.10 -2.52
CA ARG A 394 -7.22 6.37 -3.23
C ARG A 394 -6.22 7.29 -2.52
N GLU A 395 -6.27 7.36 -1.20
CA GLU A 395 -5.29 8.10 -0.39
C GLU A 395 -3.91 7.48 -0.51
N GLY A 396 -3.79 6.14 -0.51
CA GLY A 396 -2.51 5.47 -0.78
C GLY A 396 -1.92 5.82 -2.14
N ASN A 397 -2.74 5.80 -3.19
CA ASN A 397 -2.32 6.20 -4.53
C ASN A 397 -1.93 7.69 -4.57
N ALA A 398 -2.68 8.57 -3.91
CA ALA A 398 -2.35 9.99 -3.79
C ALA A 398 -1.05 10.22 -3.01
N ALA A 399 -0.82 9.45 -1.94
CA ALA A 399 0.39 9.51 -1.13
C ALA A 399 1.64 9.15 -1.94
N THR A 400 1.55 8.28 -2.95
CA THR A 400 2.71 8.03 -3.84
C THR A 400 3.15 9.26 -4.65
N SER A 401 2.30 10.30 -4.75
CA SER A 401 2.58 11.58 -5.41
C SER A 401 3.32 12.51 -4.44
N GLN A 402 4.56 12.17 -4.09
CA GLN A 402 5.36 12.89 -3.10
C GLN A 402 6.77 13.19 -3.56
N GLN A 403 7.36 14.25 -2.99
CA GLN A 403 8.74 14.63 -3.24
C GLN A 403 9.66 14.06 -2.16
N TYR A 404 10.86 13.66 -2.58
CA TYR A 404 11.98 13.57 -1.67
C TYR A 404 12.46 15.00 -1.37
N GLU A 405 12.34 15.44 -0.12
CA GLU A 405 12.99 16.66 0.34
C GLU A 405 14.50 16.46 0.33
N THR A 406 15.18 17.10 -0.62
CA THR A 406 16.65 17.04 -0.71
C THR A 406 17.34 18.10 0.15
N GLY A 407 16.57 18.93 0.87
CA GLY A 407 17.05 20.15 1.52
C GLY A 407 17.53 21.21 0.53
N GLY A 408 17.58 22.47 0.99
CA GLY A 408 18.07 23.61 0.22
C GLY A 408 17.10 24.19 -0.81
N ASP A 409 17.51 25.27 -1.45
CA ASP A 409 16.72 25.99 -2.45
C ASP A 409 16.63 25.19 -3.77
N GLN A 410 15.53 24.46 -3.94
CA GLN A 410 15.28 23.65 -5.13
C GLN A 410 15.15 24.50 -6.40
N MET A 411 14.59 25.71 -6.27
CA MET A 411 14.43 26.61 -7.39
C MET A 411 15.79 27.16 -7.84
N ALA A 412 16.75 27.36 -6.93
CA ALA A 412 18.11 27.74 -7.30
C ALA A 412 18.78 26.68 -8.16
N TRP A 413 18.55 25.39 -7.88
CA TRP A 413 19.04 24.31 -8.74
C TRP A 413 18.48 24.39 -10.16
N ILE A 414 17.18 24.69 -10.30
CA ILE A 414 16.53 24.90 -11.61
C ILE A 414 17.19 26.05 -12.35
N VAL A 415 17.36 27.19 -11.69
CA VAL A 415 17.97 28.41 -12.23
C VAL A 415 19.38 28.11 -12.73
N TRP A 416 20.24 27.57 -11.87
CA TRP A 416 21.65 27.34 -12.21
C TRP A 416 21.85 26.27 -13.27
N LEU A 417 20.99 25.25 -13.29
CA LEU A 417 21.01 24.25 -14.34
C LEU A 417 20.55 24.82 -15.69
N ALA A 418 19.49 25.64 -15.70
CA ALA A 418 19.04 26.36 -16.90
C ALA A 418 20.15 27.28 -17.44
N VAL A 419 20.85 28.01 -16.58
CA VAL A 419 22.00 28.85 -16.95
C VAL A 419 23.14 28.02 -17.53
N GLY A 420 23.54 26.95 -16.83
CA GLY A 420 24.61 26.06 -17.29
C GLY A 420 24.30 25.48 -18.67
N LEU A 421 23.07 25.00 -18.87
CA LEU A 421 22.59 24.49 -20.15
C LEU A 421 22.54 25.58 -21.24
N ALA A 422 22.09 26.79 -20.92
CA ALA A 422 22.07 27.91 -21.87
C ALA A 422 23.49 28.33 -22.28
N VAL A 423 24.44 28.37 -21.36
CA VAL A 423 25.85 28.66 -21.66
C VAL A 423 26.43 27.57 -22.56
N VAL A 424 26.23 26.29 -22.24
CA VAL A 424 26.70 25.18 -23.08
C VAL A 424 26.03 25.21 -24.46
N PHE A 425 24.75 25.57 -24.54
CA PHE A 425 24.04 25.77 -25.79
C PHE A 425 24.68 26.88 -26.66
N LEU A 426 24.98 28.04 -26.09
CA LEU A 426 25.64 29.14 -26.81
C LEU A 426 27.05 28.76 -27.25
N LEU A 427 27.82 28.08 -26.38
CA LEU A 427 29.14 27.53 -26.70
C LEU A 427 29.06 26.48 -27.80
N SER A 428 27.98 25.69 -27.88
CA SER A 428 27.77 24.72 -28.97
C SER A 428 27.72 25.41 -30.34
N GLY A 429 27.22 26.65 -30.41
CA GLY A 429 27.23 27.45 -31.64
C GLY A 429 28.65 27.79 -32.10
N LEU A 430 29.53 28.17 -31.17
CA LEU A 430 30.94 28.47 -31.44
C LEU A 430 31.73 27.20 -31.77
N VAL A 431 31.64 26.18 -30.92
CA VAL A 431 32.33 24.89 -31.09
C VAL A 431 31.87 24.20 -32.37
N GLY A 432 30.59 24.27 -32.70
CA GLY A 432 30.05 23.72 -33.92
C GLY A 432 30.67 24.34 -35.17
N ARG A 433 31.14 25.60 -35.12
CA ARG A 433 31.88 26.23 -36.22
C ARG A 433 33.36 25.82 -36.23
N LEU A 434 33.99 25.76 -35.06
CA LEU A 434 35.43 25.50 -34.91
C LEU A 434 35.81 24.01 -35.05
N LEU A 435 34.93 23.09 -34.64
CA LEU A 435 35.17 21.64 -34.62
C LEU A 435 34.04 20.86 -35.33
N PRO A 436 33.90 20.97 -36.66
CA PRO A 436 32.84 20.27 -37.40
C PRO A 436 32.91 18.73 -37.28
N SER A 437 34.11 18.19 -37.06
CA SER A 437 34.36 16.74 -36.93
C SER A 437 33.77 16.11 -35.66
N TRP A 438 33.28 16.92 -34.72
CA TRP A 438 32.62 16.44 -33.50
C TRP A 438 31.13 16.20 -33.69
N ARG A 439 30.55 16.75 -34.76
CA ARG A 439 29.10 16.74 -35.01
C ARG A 439 28.57 15.33 -35.24
N TYR A 440 27.27 15.19 -34.97
CA TYR A 440 26.52 14.00 -35.33
C TYR A 440 26.61 13.78 -36.84
N PRO A 441 27.00 12.58 -37.32
CA PRO A 441 27.03 12.27 -38.74
C PRO A 441 25.60 12.23 -39.26
N ASP A 442 25.17 13.28 -39.95
CA ASP A 442 23.88 13.35 -40.64
C ASP A 442 24.08 12.70 -42.02
N ASP A 443 24.01 11.38 -42.08
CA ASP A 443 24.32 10.60 -43.29
C ASP A 443 23.16 10.59 -44.31
N GLY A 444 22.09 11.37 -44.07
CA GLY A 444 20.96 11.52 -44.98
C GLY A 444 20.14 10.24 -45.22
N LYS A 445 20.53 9.13 -44.58
CA LYS A 445 19.86 7.84 -44.68
C LYS A 445 18.71 7.79 -43.67
N PRO A 446 17.61 7.06 -43.98
CA PRO A 446 16.56 6.77 -43.00
C PRO A 446 17.07 5.77 -41.93
N GLY A 447 18.00 6.22 -41.08
CA GLY A 447 18.54 5.49 -39.95
C GLY A 447 17.91 5.90 -38.62
N ARG A 448 18.01 5.04 -37.61
CA ARG A 448 17.60 5.32 -36.22
C ARG A 448 18.48 6.42 -35.63
N ASP A 449 17.88 7.49 -35.09
CA ASP A 449 18.61 8.61 -34.48
C ASP A 449 19.16 8.20 -33.09
N LEU A 450 20.47 7.96 -33.01
CA LEU A 450 21.12 7.47 -31.80
C LEU A 450 21.16 8.52 -30.67
N ARG A 451 20.93 9.80 -30.97
CA ARG A 451 20.81 10.84 -29.93
C ARG A 451 19.58 10.61 -29.06
N LEU A 452 18.47 10.19 -29.68
CA LEU A 452 17.25 9.84 -28.96
C LEU A 452 17.45 8.60 -28.09
N ASP A 453 18.19 7.60 -28.60
CA ASP A 453 18.52 6.41 -27.81
C ASP A 453 19.45 6.74 -26.65
N LEU A 454 20.51 7.52 -26.87
CA LEU A 454 21.41 7.96 -25.79
C LEU A 454 20.65 8.70 -24.69
N PHE A 455 19.73 9.57 -25.10
CA PHE A 455 18.95 10.37 -24.17
C PHE A 455 17.87 9.56 -23.43
N ARG A 456 17.22 8.59 -24.09
CA ARG A 456 16.38 7.59 -23.39
C ARG A 456 17.19 6.77 -22.39
N GLY A 457 18.45 6.47 -22.71
CA GLY A 457 19.40 5.79 -21.84
C GLY A 457 19.71 6.57 -20.56
N PHE A 458 19.93 7.88 -20.69
CA PHE A 458 20.07 8.78 -19.54
C PHE A 458 18.85 8.73 -18.62
N ILE A 459 17.66 8.91 -19.21
CA ILE A 459 16.41 9.00 -18.45
C ILE A 459 16.13 7.69 -17.73
N ILE A 460 16.28 6.54 -18.40
CA ILE A 460 16.00 5.26 -17.75
C ILE A 460 17.00 4.96 -16.62
N LEU A 461 18.25 5.41 -16.74
CA LEU A 461 19.20 5.30 -15.63
C LEU A 461 18.82 6.19 -14.45
N ALA A 462 18.38 7.42 -14.72
CA ALA A 462 17.89 8.32 -13.68
C ALA A 462 16.68 7.70 -12.94
N VAL A 463 15.75 7.09 -13.68
CA VAL A 463 14.61 6.37 -13.12
C VAL A 463 15.09 5.18 -12.27
N VAL A 464 15.99 4.33 -12.78
CA VAL A 464 16.52 3.19 -12.00
C VAL A 464 17.18 3.69 -10.71
N ILE A 465 18.01 4.73 -10.76
CA ILE A 465 18.70 5.26 -9.57
C ILE A 465 17.71 5.81 -8.54
N THR A 466 16.67 6.54 -8.97
CA THR A 466 15.70 7.17 -8.06
C THR A 466 14.73 6.18 -7.43
N HIS A 467 14.44 5.05 -8.08
CA HIS A 467 13.58 4.00 -7.54
C HIS A 467 14.30 3.00 -6.63
N ILE A 468 15.64 3.01 -6.61
CA ILE A 468 16.43 2.29 -5.63
C ILE A 468 16.71 3.28 -4.50
N GLU A 469 15.90 3.26 -3.45
CA GLU A 469 15.91 4.23 -2.33
C GLU A 469 17.14 4.08 -1.41
N ILE A 470 18.33 3.98 -1.97
CA ILE A 470 19.61 4.02 -1.26
C ILE A 470 20.28 5.39 -1.48
N GLY A 471 20.66 6.04 -0.39
CA GLY A 471 21.44 7.27 -0.40
C GLY A 471 22.83 7.05 -1.01
N GLY A 472 23.33 8.03 -1.76
CA GLY A 472 24.64 7.94 -2.38
C GLY A 472 24.89 9.02 -3.43
N PRO A 473 26.08 9.03 -4.05
CA PRO A 473 26.45 10.07 -5.02
C PRO A 473 25.56 10.07 -6.26
N TYR A 474 25.11 8.91 -6.73
CA TYR A 474 24.23 8.84 -7.90
C TYR A 474 22.82 9.33 -7.59
N SER A 475 22.24 8.96 -6.45
CA SER A 475 20.91 9.43 -6.06
C SER A 475 20.93 10.93 -5.78
N TYR A 476 21.94 11.44 -5.06
CA TYR A 476 22.16 12.88 -4.89
C TYR A 476 22.27 13.60 -6.24
N LEU A 477 23.17 13.14 -7.12
CA LEU A 477 23.34 13.77 -8.44
C LEU A 477 22.05 13.70 -9.25
N THR A 478 21.33 12.58 -9.25
CA THR A 478 20.12 12.43 -10.07
C THR A 478 18.98 13.29 -9.54
N LEU A 479 18.80 13.39 -8.22
CA LEU A 479 17.76 14.23 -7.61
C LEU A 479 18.02 15.73 -7.82
N HIS A 480 19.29 16.16 -7.90
CA HIS A 480 19.65 17.57 -8.12
C HIS A 480 19.90 17.94 -9.59
N ALA A 481 20.55 17.07 -10.37
CA ALA A 481 20.94 17.34 -11.76
C ALA A 481 19.80 17.19 -12.76
N VAL A 482 18.65 16.61 -12.37
CA VAL A 482 17.45 16.67 -13.22
C VAL A 482 16.59 17.89 -12.85
N GLY A 483 16.94 18.62 -11.77
CA GLY A 483 16.69 20.04 -11.49
C GLY A 483 15.22 20.49 -11.48
N ALA A 484 14.58 20.40 -12.63
CA ALA A 484 13.25 20.92 -12.98
C ALA A 484 12.33 19.91 -13.69
N ILE A 485 12.88 18.77 -14.14
CA ILE A 485 12.17 17.68 -14.83
C ILE A 485 12.36 16.41 -13.97
N THR A 486 11.36 15.55 -13.79
CA THR A 486 11.51 14.32 -12.97
C THR A 486 12.08 13.14 -13.76
N GLY A 487 12.39 13.35 -15.04
CA GLY A 487 12.73 12.30 -16.00
C GLY A 487 11.49 11.65 -16.63
N ALA A 488 10.39 11.54 -15.89
CA ALA A 488 9.13 10.96 -16.38
C ALA A 488 8.54 11.75 -17.55
N GLU A 489 8.50 13.08 -17.49
CA GLU A 489 7.95 13.91 -18.58
C GLU A 489 8.72 13.67 -19.87
N MET A 490 10.04 13.63 -19.76
CA MET A 490 10.91 13.46 -20.90
C MET A 490 10.77 12.05 -21.49
N PHE A 491 10.57 11.04 -20.64
CA PHE A 491 10.28 9.69 -21.09
C PHE A 491 8.96 9.61 -21.89
N VAL A 492 7.90 10.27 -21.40
CA VAL A 492 6.59 10.38 -22.08
C VAL A 492 6.72 11.16 -23.39
N PHE A 493 7.41 12.30 -23.38
CA PHE A 493 7.68 13.14 -24.54
C PHE A 493 8.41 12.38 -25.66
N LEU A 494 9.54 11.75 -25.32
CA LEU A 494 10.34 10.99 -26.30
C LEU A 494 9.58 9.77 -26.82
N SER A 495 8.77 9.12 -25.98
CA SER A 495 7.93 8.02 -26.42
C SER A 495 6.93 8.47 -27.49
N GLY A 496 6.23 9.58 -27.26
CA GLY A 496 5.37 10.21 -28.26
C GLY A 496 6.15 10.60 -29.52
N MET A 497 7.34 11.19 -29.36
CA MET A 497 8.16 11.63 -30.47
C MET A 497 8.66 10.49 -31.37
N VAL A 498 9.17 9.41 -30.78
CA VAL A 498 9.61 8.22 -31.53
C VAL A 498 8.45 7.57 -32.26
N LEU A 499 7.27 7.50 -31.64
CA LEU A 499 6.06 6.98 -32.28
C LEU A 499 5.61 7.86 -33.44
N GLY A 500 5.57 9.18 -33.26
CA GLY A 500 5.24 10.15 -34.31
C GLY A 500 6.18 10.07 -35.51
N MET A 501 7.48 9.81 -35.27
CA MET A 501 8.46 9.63 -36.35
C MET A 501 8.30 8.30 -37.09
N THR A 502 8.02 7.21 -36.39
CA THR A 502 8.09 5.85 -36.95
C THR A 502 6.78 5.40 -37.60
N TYR A 503 5.64 5.85 -37.09
CA TYR A 503 4.34 5.43 -37.57
C TYR A 503 4.04 5.81 -39.03
N PRO A 504 4.41 7.01 -39.54
CA PRO A 504 4.22 7.34 -40.95
C PRO A 504 4.97 6.39 -41.89
N PHE A 505 6.14 5.89 -41.49
CA PHE A 505 6.87 4.86 -42.25
C PHE A 505 6.15 3.51 -42.21
N ALA A 506 5.55 3.14 -41.08
CA ALA A 506 4.74 1.94 -40.97
C ALA A 506 3.51 1.99 -41.88
N ILE A 507 2.79 3.11 -41.92
CA ILE A 507 1.66 3.33 -42.84
C ILE A 507 2.13 3.22 -44.30
N LYS A 508 3.21 3.91 -44.68
CA LYS A 508 3.74 3.86 -46.05
C LYS A 508 4.13 2.44 -46.48
N LYS A 509 4.59 1.61 -45.55
CA LYS A 509 5.05 0.25 -45.82
C LYS A 509 3.91 -0.77 -45.86
N ALA A 510 2.92 -0.67 -44.97
CA ALA A 510 1.96 -1.74 -44.72
C ALA A 510 0.48 -1.30 -44.76
N GLY A 511 0.20 -0.01 -44.96
CA GLY A 511 -1.14 0.56 -44.93
C GLY A 511 -1.59 1.00 -43.53
N GLU A 512 -2.65 1.81 -43.50
CA GLU A 512 -3.13 2.49 -42.30
C GLU A 512 -3.68 1.52 -41.25
N TRP A 513 -4.54 0.59 -41.68
CA TRP A 513 -5.13 -0.41 -40.78
C TRP A 513 -4.07 -1.32 -40.15
N VAL A 514 -3.11 -1.82 -40.94
CA VAL A 514 -2.05 -2.71 -40.43
C VAL A 514 -1.14 -1.98 -39.44
N ALA A 515 -0.82 -0.71 -39.70
CA ALA A 515 -0.09 0.12 -38.76
C ALA A 515 -0.87 0.36 -37.45
N ALA A 516 -2.18 0.59 -37.52
CA ALA A 516 -3.07 0.73 -36.36
C ALA A 516 -3.12 -0.56 -35.53
N VAL A 517 -3.34 -1.72 -36.17
CA VAL A 517 -3.29 -3.03 -35.50
C VAL A 517 -1.92 -3.27 -34.86
N GLY A 518 -0.83 -2.86 -35.51
CA GLY A 518 0.52 -2.92 -34.93
C GLY A 518 0.67 -2.10 -33.65
N ALA A 519 0.12 -0.88 -33.62
CA ALA A 519 0.11 -0.04 -32.43
C ALA A 519 -0.74 -0.65 -31.30
N TRP A 520 -1.94 -1.16 -31.60
CA TRP A 520 -2.77 -1.83 -30.59
C TRP A 520 -2.14 -3.13 -30.06
N LYS A 521 -1.46 -3.91 -30.92
CA LYS A 521 -0.67 -5.07 -30.45
C LYS A 521 0.42 -4.66 -29.47
N ARG A 522 1.06 -3.51 -29.69
CA ARG A 522 2.05 -2.95 -28.76
C ARG A 522 1.40 -2.50 -27.44
N ALA A 523 0.27 -1.79 -27.50
CA ALA A 523 -0.48 -1.38 -26.31
C ALA A 523 -0.93 -2.61 -25.49
N ARG A 524 -1.49 -3.63 -26.16
CA ARG A 524 -1.83 -4.92 -25.54
C ARG A 524 -0.61 -5.58 -24.90
N LYS A 525 0.55 -5.59 -25.56
CA LYS A 525 1.77 -6.17 -24.98
C LYS A 525 2.20 -5.41 -23.73
N GLN A 526 2.14 -4.08 -23.72
CA GLN A 526 2.44 -3.29 -22.52
C GLN A 526 1.47 -3.63 -21.39
N TYR A 527 0.16 -3.67 -21.68
CA TYR A 527 -0.86 -4.03 -20.69
C TYR A 527 -0.64 -5.41 -20.07
N LEU A 528 -0.43 -6.44 -20.91
CA LEU A 528 -0.18 -7.80 -20.44
C LEU A 528 1.10 -7.92 -19.63
N VAL A 529 2.15 -7.17 -20.00
CA VAL A 529 3.40 -7.13 -19.24
C VAL A 529 3.18 -6.48 -17.88
N THR A 530 2.38 -5.41 -17.81
CA THR A 530 2.01 -4.79 -16.53
C THR A 530 1.26 -5.76 -15.63
N LEU A 531 0.22 -6.43 -16.14
CA LEU A 531 -0.49 -7.45 -15.38
C LEU A 531 0.44 -8.58 -14.92
N ALA A 532 1.35 -9.03 -15.78
CA ALA A 532 2.31 -10.07 -15.43
C ALA A 532 3.28 -9.61 -14.33
N VAL A 533 3.77 -8.37 -14.36
CA VAL A 533 4.65 -7.83 -13.30
C VAL A 533 3.90 -7.78 -11.98
N ILE A 534 2.66 -7.27 -11.97
CA ILE A 534 1.80 -7.23 -10.77
C ILE A 534 1.61 -8.64 -10.21
N ALA A 535 1.23 -9.60 -11.05
CA ALA A 535 1.02 -10.98 -10.63
C ALA A 535 2.32 -11.64 -10.12
N VAL A 536 3.46 -11.41 -10.77
CA VAL A 536 4.75 -11.95 -10.32
C VAL A 536 5.16 -11.36 -8.98
N VAL A 537 5.03 -10.04 -8.78
CA VAL A 537 5.33 -9.40 -7.49
C VAL A 537 4.41 -9.93 -6.39
N PHE A 538 3.12 -10.11 -6.69
CA PHE A 538 2.18 -10.75 -5.77
C PHE A 538 2.62 -12.18 -5.41
N VAL A 539 2.99 -13.01 -6.39
CA VAL A 539 3.50 -14.37 -6.12
C VAL A 539 4.79 -14.34 -5.30
N LEU A 540 5.67 -13.36 -5.52
CA LEU A 540 6.89 -13.20 -4.74
C LEU A 540 6.63 -12.78 -3.28
N SER A 541 5.43 -12.26 -2.95
CA SER A 541 5.07 -11.92 -1.57
C SER A 541 4.96 -13.14 -0.66
N PHE A 542 4.73 -14.33 -1.23
CA PHE A 542 4.74 -15.60 -0.51
C PHE A 542 6.14 -16.10 -0.15
N VAL A 543 7.21 -15.46 -0.64
CA VAL A 543 8.59 -15.88 -0.40
C VAL A 543 9.11 -15.21 0.89
N PRO A 544 9.35 -15.94 1.99
CA PRO A 544 9.55 -15.33 3.32
C PRO A 544 10.77 -14.41 3.46
N PHE A 545 11.81 -14.64 2.65
CA PHE A 545 13.04 -13.84 2.68
C PHE A 545 12.98 -12.60 1.78
N LEU A 546 11.93 -12.43 0.98
CA LEU A 546 11.72 -11.22 0.19
C LEU A 546 10.95 -10.18 0.99
N ASN A 547 11.33 -8.92 0.82
CA ASN A 547 10.64 -7.77 1.39
C ASN A 547 9.78 -7.10 0.31
N THR A 548 8.68 -7.75 -0.08
CA THR A 548 7.77 -7.22 -1.09
C THR A 548 7.08 -5.93 -0.65
N ASP A 549 6.86 -5.75 0.65
CA ASP A 549 6.23 -4.56 1.23
C ASP A 549 6.91 -3.26 0.77
N ALA A 550 8.24 -3.27 0.56
CA ALA A 550 9.00 -2.13 0.06
C ALA A 550 8.56 -1.61 -1.33
N ILE A 551 7.89 -2.45 -2.12
CA ILE A 551 7.35 -2.06 -3.43
C ILE A 551 5.83 -2.22 -3.53
N THR A 552 5.20 -2.98 -2.63
CA THR A 552 3.74 -3.21 -2.59
C THR A 552 3.01 -2.36 -1.56
N THR A 553 3.74 -1.58 -0.76
CA THR A 553 3.18 -0.55 0.13
C THR A 553 3.88 0.78 -0.14
N PHE A 554 3.33 1.87 0.39
CA PHE A 554 3.96 3.17 0.38
C PHE A 554 3.89 3.80 1.77
N THR A 555 5.04 4.24 2.28
CA THR A 555 5.13 5.00 3.53
C THR A 555 5.13 6.48 3.21
N ASP A 556 4.15 7.20 3.74
CA ASP A 556 4.04 8.65 3.58
C ASP A 556 5.28 9.36 4.17
N ARG A 557 5.75 10.39 3.49
CA ARG A 557 6.92 11.19 3.91
C ARG A 557 6.52 12.54 4.49
N GLY A 558 5.23 12.80 4.69
CA GLY A 558 4.72 14.07 5.22
C GLY A 558 4.66 15.21 4.19
N THR A 559 5.07 14.96 2.94
CA THR A 559 5.14 15.96 1.87
C THR A 559 3.99 15.87 0.88
N GLY A 560 3.06 14.93 1.10
CA GLY A 560 1.90 14.67 0.26
C GLY A 560 0.67 15.47 0.71
N THR A 561 -0.50 15.09 0.15
CA THR A 561 -1.78 15.74 0.47
C THR A 561 -2.19 15.61 1.94
N GLY A 562 -1.70 14.59 2.64
CA GLY A 562 -1.94 14.38 4.07
C GLY A 562 -1.06 15.25 4.99
N GLY A 563 -0.06 15.95 4.44
CA GLY A 563 0.88 16.76 5.21
C GLY A 563 1.65 15.97 6.28
N VAL A 564 2.24 16.69 7.22
CA VAL A 564 3.04 16.11 8.33
C VAL A 564 2.24 15.13 9.20
N ASP A 565 0.92 15.28 9.27
CA ASP A 565 0.05 14.40 10.08
C ASP A 565 -0.04 12.98 9.48
N ALA A 566 0.22 12.83 8.18
CA ALA A 566 0.27 11.53 7.53
C ALA A 566 1.67 10.91 7.54
N GLU A 567 2.73 11.63 7.93
CA GLU A 567 4.11 11.14 7.89
C GLU A 567 4.28 9.79 8.61
N GLY A 568 4.91 8.82 7.94
CA GLY A 568 5.09 7.47 8.47
C GLY A 568 3.88 6.53 8.27
N ARG A 569 2.71 7.02 7.86
CA ARG A 569 1.54 6.17 7.55
C ARG A 569 1.85 5.24 6.39
N VAL A 570 1.52 3.96 6.55
CA VAL A 570 1.78 2.92 5.53
C VAL A 570 0.49 2.59 4.78
N TYR A 571 0.48 2.80 3.47
CA TYR A 571 -0.64 2.47 2.60
C TYR A 571 -0.39 1.17 1.83
N ASP A 572 -1.40 0.32 1.72
CA ASP A 572 -1.36 -0.87 0.88
C ASP A 572 -1.65 -0.52 -0.60
N LEU A 573 -0.75 -0.93 -1.50
CA LEU A 573 -0.89 -0.74 -2.94
C LEU A 573 -1.29 -2.03 -3.67
N TYR A 574 -1.44 -3.13 -2.93
CA TYR A 574 -1.97 -4.41 -3.40
C TYR A 574 -3.26 -4.77 -2.66
N PRO A 575 -4.24 -3.84 -2.59
CA PRO A 575 -5.49 -4.12 -1.90
C PRO A 575 -6.14 -5.33 -2.55
N ASN A 576 -6.62 -6.22 -1.70
CA ASN A 576 -7.29 -7.43 -2.09
C ASN A 576 -6.51 -8.41 -3.00
N ALA A 577 -5.18 -8.32 -3.06
CA ALA A 577 -4.41 -9.20 -3.93
C ALA A 577 -4.53 -10.68 -3.52
N MET A 578 -4.62 -10.96 -2.22
CA MET A 578 -4.81 -12.33 -1.68
C MET A 578 -6.09 -12.99 -2.21
N GLN A 579 -7.13 -12.21 -2.44
CA GLN A 579 -8.45 -12.67 -2.87
C GLN A 579 -8.40 -13.19 -4.31
N LEU A 580 -7.38 -12.83 -5.10
CA LEU A 580 -7.14 -13.42 -6.43
C LEU A 580 -6.90 -14.94 -6.37
N LEU A 581 -6.50 -15.47 -5.22
CA LEU A 581 -6.29 -16.92 -5.01
C LEU A 581 -7.57 -17.67 -4.60
N GLY A 582 -8.62 -16.96 -4.18
CA GLY A 582 -9.91 -17.58 -3.85
C GLY A 582 -10.49 -18.33 -5.05
N TYR A 583 -11.30 -19.37 -4.81
CA TYR A 583 -11.97 -20.11 -5.89
C TYR A 583 -13.50 -20.13 -5.71
N PRO A 584 -14.27 -19.51 -6.64
CA PRO A 584 -13.82 -18.63 -7.71
C PRO A 584 -13.27 -17.30 -7.15
N PRO A 585 -12.29 -16.65 -7.81
CA PRO A 585 -11.80 -15.35 -7.34
C PRO A 585 -12.93 -14.33 -7.41
N PRO A 586 -13.12 -13.49 -6.37
CA PRO A 586 -14.22 -12.56 -6.35
C PRO A 586 -14.02 -11.46 -7.40
N TRP A 587 -15.13 -10.99 -7.98
CA TRP A 587 -15.08 -10.10 -9.13
C TRP A 587 -14.42 -8.74 -8.83
N TYR A 588 -14.54 -8.22 -7.62
CA TYR A 588 -13.91 -6.94 -7.25
C TYR A 588 -12.38 -7.01 -7.31
N ALA A 589 -11.78 -8.10 -6.84
CA ALA A 589 -10.33 -8.32 -6.90
C ALA A 589 -9.86 -8.49 -8.36
N ILE A 590 -10.59 -9.25 -9.16
CA ILE A 590 -10.33 -9.39 -10.61
C ILE A 590 -10.39 -8.03 -11.29
N ARG A 591 -11.42 -7.23 -11.00
CA ARG A 591 -11.58 -5.88 -11.56
C ARG A 591 -10.41 -4.98 -11.18
N GLN A 592 -10.03 -4.92 -9.90
CA GLN A 592 -8.91 -4.10 -9.42
C GLN A 592 -7.60 -4.49 -10.14
N PHE A 593 -7.34 -5.79 -10.30
CA PHE A 593 -6.19 -6.29 -11.04
C PHE A 593 -6.23 -5.89 -12.53
N LEU A 594 -7.36 -6.13 -13.21
CA LEU A 594 -7.50 -5.83 -14.64
C LEU A 594 -7.49 -4.33 -14.96
N LEU A 595 -8.00 -3.49 -14.05
CA LEU A 595 -8.04 -2.02 -14.20
C LEU A 595 -6.78 -1.32 -13.69
N LEU A 596 -5.75 -2.08 -13.27
CA LEU A 596 -4.49 -1.55 -12.76
C LEU A 596 -4.70 -0.62 -11.54
N GLU A 597 -5.66 -0.97 -10.67
CA GLU A 597 -5.90 -0.29 -9.40
C GLU A 597 -4.91 -0.75 -8.31
N MET A 598 -4.17 -1.82 -8.58
CA MET A 598 -3.09 -2.36 -7.75
C MET A 598 -1.80 -2.50 -8.57
N GLY A 599 -0.65 -2.37 -7.92
CA GLY A 599 0.64 -2.51 -8.57
C GLY A 599 1.81 -1.95 -7.77
N PRO A 600 3.05 -2.30 -8.16
CA PRO A 600 4.21 -1.88 -7.42
C PRO A 600 4.51 -0.41 -7.75
N TRP A 601 4.69 0.43 -6.72
CA TRP A 601 4.81 1.88 -6.90
C TRP A 601 5.86 2.32 -7.95
N PRO A 602 7.03 1.65 -8.11
CA PRO A 602 8.02 2.02 -9.13
C PRO A 602 7.56 1.81 -10.58
N PHE A 603 6.42 1.15 -10.79
CA PHE A 603 5.93 0.72 -12.09
C PHE A 603 4.65 1.45 -12.51
N ASN A 604 4.09 2.32 -11.66
CA ASN A 604 2.78 2.95 -11.83
C ASN A 604 2.60 3.64 -13.19
N ILE A 605 3.62 4.35 -13.69
CA ILE A 605 3.58 5.09 -14.97
C ILE A 605 3.18 4.23 -16.18
N MET A 606 3.33 2.90 -16.10
CA MET A 606 2.95 2.01 -17.18
C MET A 606 1.46 2.01 -17.49
N GLY A 607 0.60 2.27 -16.48
CA GLY A 607 -0.83 2.44 -16.71
C GLY A 607 -1.12 3.60 -17.67
N LEU A 608 -0.46 4.75 -17.49
CA LEU A 608 -0.54 5.90 -18.39
C LEU A 608 -0.14 5.50 -19.82
N PHE A 609 0.98 4.80 -19.98
CA PHE A 609 1.44 4.37 -21.31
C PHE A 609 0.49 3.41 -22.00
N VAL A 610 -0.16 2.51 -21.26
CA VAL A 610 -1.18 1.60 -21.82
C VAL A 610 -2.33 2.42 -22.40
N VAL A 611 -2.86 3.36 -21.63
CA VAL A 611 -3.99 4.21 -22.06
C VAL A 611 -3.59 5.08 -23.25
N LEU A 612 -2.50 5.84 -23.15
CA LEU A 612 -2.03 6.70 -24.25
C LEU A 612 -1.73 5.90 -25.52
N SER A 613 -1.18 4.68 -25.39
CA SER A 613 -0.85 3.83 -26.54
C SER A 613 -2.09 3.31 -27.26
N LEU A 614 -3.21 3.15 -26.56
CA LEU A 614 -4.49 2.76 -27.15
C LEU A 614 -5.00 3.81 -28.13
N PHE A 615 -4.79 5.10 -27.82
CA PHE A 615 -5.23 6.24 -28.63
C PHE A 615 -4.26 6.64 -29.75
N ILE A 616 -3.06 6.04 -29.84
CA ILE A 616 -2.06 6.35 -30.90
C ILE A 616 -2.68 6.34 -32.30
N PRO A 617 -3.44 5.31 -32.73
CA PRO A 617 -3.99 5.30 -34.08
C PRO A 617 -4.93 6.48 -34.34
N VAL A 618 -5.74 6.86 -33.36
CA VAL A 618 -6.66 8.00 -33.45
C VAL A 618 -5.88 9.31 -33.57
N PHE A 619 -4.90 9.55 -32.70
CA PHE A 619 -4.09 10.75 -32.75
C PHE A 619 -3.36 10.90 -34.08
N LEU A 620 -2.78 9.82 -34.60
CA LEU A 620 -2.05 9.85 -35.86
C LEU A 620 -2.97 9.95 -37.08
N TRP A 621 -4.18 9.40 -37.02
CA TRP A 621 -5.23 9.60 -38.01
C TRP A 621 -5.65 11.08 -38.11
N VAL A 622 -5.74 11.80 -36.98
CA VAL A 622 -6.01 13.25 -36.92
C VAL A 622 -4.83 14.05 -37.48
N ILE A 623 -3.60 13.77 -37.00
CA ILE A 623 -2.37 14.47 -37.42
C ILE A 623 -2.15 14.33 -38.94
N ARG A 624 -2.36 13.13 -39.49
CA ARG A 624 -2.18 12.84 -40.92
C ARG A 624 -3.12 13.64 -41.82
N ARG A 625 -4.32 13.96 -41.34
CA ARG A 625 -5.29 14.82 -42.06
C ARG A 625 -4.99 16.32 -41.96
N GLY A 626 -3.91 16.71 -41.28
CA GLY A 626 -3.55 18.11 -41.10
C GLY A 626 -4.22 18.78 -39.90
N PHE A 627 -5.06 18.07 -39.15
CA PHE A 627 -5.75 18.57 -37.95
C PHE A 627 -4.89 18.48 -36.68
N TRP A 628 -3.56 18.55 -36.82
CA TRP A 628 -2.64 18.50 -35.68
C TRP A 628 -2.90 19.64 -34.68
N TRP A 629 -3.29 20.82 -35.16
CA TRP A 629 -3.62 21.97 -34.32
C TRP A 629 -4.87 21.70 -33.47
N ALA A 630 -5.89 21.05 -34.03
CA ALA A 630 -7.11 20.70 -33.32
C ALA A 630 -6.81 19.68 -32.21
N LEU A 631 -5.94 18.69 -32.49
CA LEU A 631 -5.46 17.75 -31.48
C LEU A 631 -4.78 18.49 -30.32
N LEU A 632 -3.91 19.46 -30.60
CA LEU A 632 -3.23 20.23 -29.56
C LEU A 632 -4.19 21.15 -28.80
N VAL A 633 -5.17 21.78 -29.46
CA VAL A 633 -6.20 22.59 -28.79
C VAL A 633 -7.02 21.75 -27.81
N VAL A 634 -7.50 20.58 -28.24
CA VAL A 634 -8.22 19.65 -27.36
C VAL A 634 -7.32 19.20 -26.21
N SER A 635 -6.06 18.86 -26.52
CA SER A 635 -5.09 18.44 -25.53
C SER A 635 -4.84 19.50 -24.45
N TRP A 636 -4.67 20.77 -24.84
CA TRP A 636 -4.55 21.88 -23.88
C TRP A 636 -5.85 22.16 -23.14
N ALA A 637 -7.01 22.01 -23.78
CA ALA A 637 -8.30 22.14 -23.10
C ALA A 637 -8.47 21.11 -21.98
N LEU A 638 -8.05 19.86 -22.21
CA LEU A 638 -8.04 18.81 -21.18
C LEU A 638 -7.05 19.13 -20.05
N TYR A 639 -5.87 19.65 -20.38
CA TYR A 639 -4.88 20.10 -19.39
C TYR A 639 -5.45 21.20 -18.49
N VAL A 640 -6.06 22.24 -19.09
CA VAL A 640 -6.68 23.35 -18.36
C VAL A 640 -7.87 22.87 -17.55
N PHE A 641 -8.70 21.98 -18.10
CA PHE A 641 -9.83 21.40 -17.39
C PHE A 641 -9.40 20.69 -16.10
N GLN A 642 -8.35 19.86 -16.17
CA GLN A 642 -7.79 19.17 -15.02
C GLN A 642 -7.16 20.15 -14.01
N ALA A 643 -6.46 21.18 -14.49
CA ALA A 643 -5.88 22.20 -13.62
C ALA A 643 -6.97 22.98 -12.84
N LEU A 644 -8.17 23.15 -13.42
CA LEU A 644 -9.31 23.78 -12.76
C LEU A 644 -10.13 22.80 -11.89
N HIS A 645 -9.99 21.48 -12.11
CA HIS A 645 -10.71 20.42 -11.40
C HIS A 645 -9.73 19.33 -10.93
N PRO A 646 -8.83 19.62 -9.98
CA PRO A 646 -7.76 18.69 -9.58
C PRO A 646 -8.28 17.35 -9.02
N ASP A 647 -9.49 17.36 -8.44
CA ASP A 647 -10.16 16.17 -7.89
C ASP A 647 -10.81 15.28 -8.95
N PHE A 648 -10.95 15.75 -10.19
CA PHE A 648 -11.52 14.95 -11.26
C PHE A 648 -10.52 13.88 -11.70
N ARG A 649 -10.82 12.62 -11.39
CA ARG A 649 -10.01 11.46 -11.82
C ARG A 649 -10.86 10.53 -12.68
N PRO A 650 -10.65 10.49 -14.01
CA PRO A 650 -11.48 9.67 -14.90
C PRO A 650 -11.26 8.16 -14.70
N LEU A 651 -10.17 7.75 -14.06
CA LEU A 651 -9.82 6.36 -13.82
C LEU A 651 -9.41 6.16 -12.36
N ASN A 652 -9.79 5.03 -11.76
CA ASN A 652 -9.30 4.63 -10.43
C ASN A 652 -7.93 3.93 -10.47
N SER A 653 -7.35 3.76 -11.67
CA SER A 653 -6.05 3.12 -11.84
C SER A 653 -4.98 3.85 -11.04
N GLN A 654 -4.07 3.10 -10.44
CA GLN A 654 -3.04 3.61 -9.52
C GLN A 654 -2.19 4.73 -10.12
N PHE A 655 -1.93 4.68 -11.44
CA PHE A 655 -1.15 5.71 -12.12
C PHE A 655 -1.82 7.09 -12.14
N ASP A 656 -3.15 7.17 -12.11
CA ASP A 656 -3.87 8.42 -12.37
C ASP A 656 -3.69 9.42 -11.23
N ALA A 657 -3.33 8.96 -10.02
CA ALA A 657 -3.02 9.82 -8.87
C ALA A 657 -1.73 10.62 -9.10
N VAL A 658 -0.64 9.96 -9.50
CA VAL A 658 0.69 10.56 -9.74
C VAL A 658 0.81 11.17 -11.14
N PHE A 659 0.20 10.52 -12.13
CA PHE A 659 0.28 10.88 -13.54
C PHE A 659 -1.11 11.13 -14.13
N PRO A 660 -1.86 12.17 -13.66
CA PRO A 660 -3.21 12.44 -14.12
C PRO A 660 -3.31 12.44 -15.65
N LEU A 661 -4.17 11.59 -16.19
CA LEU A 661 -4.24 11.30 -17.62
C LEU A 661 -4.44 12.57 -18.46
N LEU A 662 -5.35 13.44 -18.02
CA LEU A 662 -5.71 14.67 -18.75
C LEU A 662 -4.57 15.70 -18.80
N THR A 663 -3.75 15.74 -17.74
CA THR A 663 -2.56 16.60 -17.66
C THR A 663 -1.43 16.02 -18.52
N TRP A 664 -1.09 14.74 -18.31
CA TRP A 664 0.11 14.13 -18.89
C TRP A 664 0.00 13.84 -20.39
N GLN A 665 -1.22 13.67 -20.91
CA GLN A 665 -1.41 13.49 -22.35
C GLN A 665 -0.90 14.68 -23.18
N VAL A 666 -0.79 15.89 -22.60
CA VAL A 666 -0.27 17.07 -23.30
C VAL A 666 1.17 16.87 -23.77
N VAL A 667 2.01 16.29 -22.92
CA VAL A 667 3.42 16.04 -23.23
C VAL A 667 3.56 14.97 -24.32
N PHE A 668 2.74 13.93 -24.24
CA PHE A 668 2.72 12.85 -25.23
C PHE A 668 2.24 13.32 -26.61
N THR A 669 1.15 14.10 -26.65
CA THR A 669 0.57 14.64 -27.91
C THR A 669 1.51 15.64 -28.58
N HIS A 670 2.19 16.51 -27.81
CA HIS A 670 3.27 17.35 -28.36
C HIS A 670 4.41 16.51 -28.92
N GLY A 671 4.85 15.48 -28.18
CA GLY A 671 5.81 14.50 -28.67
C GLY A 671 5.41 13.94 -30.02
N LEU A 672 4.19 13.41 -30.15
CA LEU A 672 3.66 12.83 -31.40
C LEU A 672 3.68 13.82 -32.57
N VAL A 673 3.18 15.04 -32.38
CA VAL A 673 3.14 16.07 -33.42
C VAL A 673 4.56 16.48 -33.85
N LEU A 674 5.44 16.75 -32.89
CA LEU A 674 6.83 17.11 -33.18
C LEU A 674 7.61 15.96 -33.83
N GLY A 675 7.32 14.72 -33.45
CA GLY A 675 7.87 13.53 -34.09
C GLY A 675 7.43 13.39 -35.54
N TYR A 676 6.14 13.59 -35.82
CA TYR A 676 5.58 13.52 -37.16
C TYR A 676 6.15 14.60 -38.08
N TYR A 677 6.26 15.83 -37.60
CA TYR A 677 6.80 16.98 -38.34
C TYR A 677 8.28 17.26 -38.08
N ARG A 678 9.04 16.27 -37.58
CA ARG A 678 10.43 16.48 -37.13
C ARG A 678 11.31 17.18 -38.16
N ARG A 679 11.22 16.77 -39.43
CA ARG A 679 12.08 17.34 -40.48
C ARG A 679 11.78 18.82 -40.72
N GLN A 680 10.51 19.19 -40.75
CA GLN A 680 10.05 20.56 -40.90
C GLN A 680 10.46 21.41 -39.69
N VAL A 681 10.23 20.89 -38.48
CA VAL A 681 10.59 21.56 -37.23
C VAL A 681 12.09 21.77 -37.13
N VAL A 682 12.90 20.71 -37.33
CA VAL A 682 14.36 20.82 -37.30
C VAL A 682 14.86 21.77 -38.39
N GLY A 683 14.30 21.73 -39.60
CA GLY A 683 14.64 22.66 -40.68
C GLY A 683 14.36 24.12 -40.31
N ALA A 684 13.19 24.40 -39.72
CA ALA A 684 12.82 25.72 -39.26
C ALA A 684 13.73 26.22 -38.12
N LEU A 685 13.95 25.40 -37.10
CA LEU A 685 14.76 25.77 -35.92
C LEU A 685 16.25 25.90 -36.22
N THR A 686 16.78 25.15 -37.20
CA THR A 686 18.21 25.18 -37.56
C THR A 686 18.55 26.12 -38.71
N GLY A 687 17.55 26.79 -39.30
CA GLY A 687 17.73 27.88 -40.27
C GLY A 687 18.46 29.09 -39.67
N ARG A 688 18.81 30.09 -40.51
CA ARG A 688 19.51 31.30 -40.02
C ARG A 688 18.68 32.07 -38.99
N ILE A 689 17.42 32.34 -39.33
CA ILE A 689 16.47 33.03 -38.44
C ILE A 689 16.14 32.15 -37.23
N GLY A 690 15.87 30.86 -37.46
CA GLY A 690 15.57 29.90 -36.38
C GLY A 690 16.66 29.84 -35.31
N LYS A 691 17.94 29.76 -35.71
CA LYS A 691 19.06 29.77 -34.76
C LYS A 691 19.12 31.03 -33.90
N VAL A 692 18.85 32.19 -34.50
CA VAL A 692 18.83 33.47 -33.76
C VAL A 692 17.66 33.48 -32.79
N LEU A 693 16.45 33.15 -33.25
CA LEU A 693 15.25 33.13 -32.41
C LEU A 693 15.39 32.14 -31.25
N VAL A 694 15.84 30.91 -31.51
CA VAL A 694 16.08 29.91 -30.46
C VAL A 694 17.15 30.38 -29.49
N GLY A 695 18.25 30.97 -29.98
CA GLY A 695 19.29 31.51 -29.11
C GLY A 695 18.79 32.63 -28.22
N VAL A 696 17.96 33.53 -28.75
CA VAL A 696 17.30 34.59 -27.99
C VAL A 696 16.36 34.00 -26.95
N VAL A 697 15.50 33.04 -27.31
CA VAL A 697 14.57 32.41 -26.36
C VAL A 697 15.30 31.69 -25.23
N VAL A 698 16.31 30.87 -25.55
CA VAL A 698 17.13 30.15 -24.56
C VAL A 698 17.85 31.14 -23.61
N ALA A 699 18.43 32.21 -24.16
CA ALA A 699 19.14 33.21 -23.37
C ALA A 699 18.18 34.04 -22.51
N LEU A 700 17.04 34.47 -23.05
CA LEU A 700 16.03 35.24 -22.31
C LEU A 700 15.41 34.39 -21.19
N TYR A 701 15.15 33.11 -21.42
CA TYR A 701 14.63 32.21 -20.39
C TYR A 701 15.61 32.08 -19.22
N ALA A 702 16.89 31.77 -19.50
CA ALA A 702 17.91 31.67 -18.46
C ALA A 702 18.14 33.03 -17.76
N ALA A 703 18.16 34.13 -18.50
CA ALA A 703 18.31 35.48 -17.93
C ALA A 703 17.12 35.86 -17.04
N PHE A 704 15.89 35.51 -17.43
CA PHE A 704 14.70 35.71 -16.63
C PHE A 704 14.78 34.97 -15.29
N LEU A 705 15.11 33.68 -15.31
CA LEU A 705 15.26 32.87 -14.11
C LEU A 705 16.34 33.43 -13.16
N VAL A 706 17.49 33.84 -13.71
CA VAL A 706 18.55 34.48 -12.92
C VAL A 706 18.12 35.82 -12.37
N TYR A 707 17.40 36.63 -13.14
CA TYR A 707 16.96 37.95 -12.72
C TYR A 707 16.00 37.88 -11.53
N VAL A 708 15.05 36.95 -11.58
CA VAL A 708 14.10 36.71 -10.49
C VAL A 708 14.81 36.10 -9.27
N TRP A 709 15.70 35.12 -9.46
CA TRP A 709 16.53 34.56 -8.39
C TRP A 709 17.42 35.61 -7.71
N ALA A 710 18.04 36.50 -8.49
CA ALA A 710 18.88 37.57 -7.96
C ALA A 710 18.04 38.59 -7.18
N GLY A 711 16.82 38.89 -7.64
CA GLY A 711 15.89 39.76 -6.93
C GLY A 711 15.58 39.25 -5.52
N ASP A 712 15.29 37.94 -5.41
CA ASP A 712 15.05 37.26 -4.15
C ASP A 712 16.29 37.24 -3.23
N HIS A 713 17.43 36.78 -3.74
CA HIS A 713 18.63 36.59 -2.94
C HIS A 713 19.37 37.89 -2.53
N PHE A 714 19.28 38.93 -3.36
CA PHE A 714 19.90 40.23 -3.09
C PHE A 714 18.91 41.30 -2.60
N GLY A 715 17.63 40.95 -2.42
CA GLY A 715 16.62 41.82 -1.81
C GLY A 715 16.17 43.00 -2.67
N PHE A 716 16.15 42.87 -4.00
CA PHE A 716 15.62 43.90 -4.91
C PHE A 716 14.40 43.42 -5.69
N VAL A 717 13.53 44.34 -6.09
CA VAL A 717 12.34 44.01 -6.89
C VAL A 717 12.74 43.80 -8.37
N PRO A 718 12.53 42.61 -8.96
CA PRO A 718 12.90 42.33 -10.34
C PRO A 718 11.89 42.94 -11.33
N ALA A 719 11.83 44.27 -11.44
CA ALA A 719 10.91 44.97 -12.33
C ALA A 719 11.00 44.49 -13.80
N PRO A 720 9.87 44.23 -14.49
CA PRO A 720 8.48 44.56 -14.13
C PRO A 720 7.76 43.51 -13.26
N PHE A 721 8.47 42.51 -12.76
CA PHE A 721 7.90 41.42 -11.97
C PHE A 721 7.81 41.78 -10.47
N PRO A 722 6.83 41.23 -9.73
CA PRO A 722 6.73 41.40 -8.28
C PRO A 722 7.92 40.78 -7.53
N ALA A 723 8.20 41.29 -6.32
CA ALA A 723 9.26 40.76 -5.45
C ALA A 723 9.07 39.27 -5.12
N SER A 724 7.83 38.82 -4.94
CA SER A 724 7.47 37.43 -4.68
C SER A 724 7.50 36.52 -5.90
N MET A 725 7.93 37.01 -7.07
CA MET A 725 7.93 36.23 -8.30
C MET A 725 8.74 34.93 -8.15
N TYR A 726 9.86 34.94 -7.42
CA TYR A 726 10.70 33.75 -7.26
C TYR A 726 9.98 32.59 -6.58
N GLU A 727 9.44 32.85 -5.39
CA GLU A 727 8.67 31.89 -4.60
C GLU A 727 7.38 31.48 -5.33
N SER A 728 6.64 32.45 -5.89
CA SER A 728 5.42 32.20 -6.65
C SER A 728 5.70 31.30 -7.86
N LEU A 729 6.83 31.51 -8.53
CA LEU A 729 7.21 30.74 -9.71
C LEU A 729 7.49 29.28 -9.33
N TYR A 730 8.19 29.04 -8.23
CA TYR A 730 8.38 27.67 -7.74
C TYR A 730 7.05 26.99 -7.40
N ASN A 731 6.20 27.64 -6.60
CA ASN A 731 4.95 27.06 -6.09
C ASN A 731 3.88 26.84 -7.17
N THR A 732 3.86 27.66 -8.22
CA THR A 732 2.81 27.60 -9.25
C THR A 732 3.25 26.99 -10.58
N ALA A 733 4.56 26.89 -10.82
CA ALA A 733 5.09 26.49 -12.13
C ALA A 733 6.09 25.33 -12.11
N TYR A 734 6.82 25.10 -11.00
CA TYR A 734 7.95 24.18 -10.95
C TYR A 734 7.90 23.14 -9.82
N GLN A 735 6.79 23.00 -9.08
CA GLN A 735 6.68 21.93 -8.08
C GLN A 735 6.89 20.56 -8.74
N ARG A 736 7.74 19.71 -8.15
CA ARG A 736 8.18 18.45 -8.77
C ARG A 736 7.12 17.35 -8.72
N VAL A 737 6.13 17.43 -7.81
CA VAL A 737 5.00 16.49 -7.75
C VAL A 737 4.12 16.63 -8.99
N ASP A 738 3.73 17.87 -9.33
CA ASP A 738 2.73 18.13 -10.37
C ASP A 738 3.33 18.59 -11.69
N LEU A 739 2.70 18.19 -12.80
CA LEU A 739 3.08 18.64 -14.14
C LEU A 739 2.54 20.05 -14.44
N GLN A 740 3.07 21.03 -13.73
CA GLN A 740 2.73 22.45 -13.87
C GLN A 740 3.31 23.06 -15.16
N TRP A 741 2.81 24.26 -15.51
CA TRP A 741 3.10 24.89 -16.80
C TRP A 741 4.58 25.25 -16.99
N GLY A 742 5.30 25.63 -15.93
CA GLY A 742 6.73 25.95 -15.99
C GLY A 742 7.57 24.75 -16.40
N ARG A 743 7.20 23.56 -15.91
CA ARG A 743 7.84 22.29 -16.32
C ARG A 743 7.61 21.95 -17.78
N LEU A 744 6.47 22.34 -18.36
CA LEU A 744 6.24 22.19 -19.81
C LEU A 744 7.21 23.07 -20.62
N VAL A 745 7.53 24.26 -20.11
CA VAL A 745 8.56 25.14 -20.69
C VAL A 745 9.93 24.51 -20.56
N ASP A 746 10.25 23.89 -19.42
CA ASP A 746 11.52 23.17 -19.24
C ASP A 746 11.67 21.99 -20.18
N ILE A 747 10.61 21.21 -20.43
CA ILE A 747 10.67 20.10 -21.40
C ILE A 747 11.09 20.65 -22.77
N ALA A 748 10.49 21.76 -23.21
CA ALA A 748 10.83 22.40 -24.48
C ALA A 748 12.27 22.93 -24.48
N PHE A 749 12.67 23.67 -23.45
CA PHE A 749 14.02 24.18 -23.25
C PHE A 749 15.05 23.05 -23.29
N PHE A 750 14.86 22.03 -22.46
CA PHE A 750 15.76 20.91 -22.32
C PHE A 750 15.84 20.08 -23.61
N ALA A 751 14.72 19.84 -24.30
CA ALA A 751 14.71 19.13 -25.57
C ALA A 751 15.51 19.87 -26.65
N ILE A 752 15.35 21.20 -26.75
CA ILE A 752 16.08 22.05 -27.72
C ILE A 752 17.57 22.05 -27.39
N VAL A 753 17.93 22.33 -26.13
CA VAL A 753 19.31 22.44 -25.70
C VAL A 753 20.02 21.10 -25.84
N SER A 754 19.41 20.00 -25.38
CA SER A 754 19.97 18.65 -25.49
C SER A 754 20.14 18.24 -26.93
N TYR A 755 19.18 18.56 -27.81
CA TYR A 755 19.32 18.30 -29.23
C TYR A 755 20.52 19.05 -29.82
N ALA A 756 20.70 20.33 -29.51
CA ALA A 756 21.85 21.11 -30.00
C ALA A 756 23.20 20.58 -29.46
N ILE A 757 23.28 20.30 -28.16
CA ILE A 757 24.47 19.73 -27.51
C ILE A 757 24.83 18.38 -28.14
N LEU A 758 23.88 17.45 -28.21
CA LEU A 758 24.11 16.12 -28.80
C LEU A 758 24.41 16.18 -30.30
N THR A 759 23.96 17.23 -31.00
CA THR A 759 24.30 17.45 -32.41
C THR A 759 25.74 17.90 -32.58
N VAL A 760 26.25 18.79 -31.71
CA VAL A 760 27.58 19.39 -31.86
C VAL A 760 28.66 18.54 -31.21
N PHE A 761 28.41 18.04 -30.00
CA PHE A 761 29.36 17.30 -29.18
C PHE A 761 29.20 15.77 -29.29
N TRP A 762 28.59 15.28 -30.38
CA TRP A 762 28.27 13.85 -30.53
C TRP A 762 29.48 12.94 -30.34
N LYS A 763 30.58 13.18 -31.09
CA LYS A 763 31.74 12.28 -31.11
C LYS A 763 32.38 12.11 -29.72
N PRO A 764 32.67 13.17 -28.94
CA PRO A 764 33.19 13.00 -27.59
C PRO A 764 32.17 12.36 -26.64
N ILE A 765 30.89 12.74 -26.69
CA ILE A 765 29.85 12.17 -25.82
C ILE A 765 29.69 10.67 -26.08
N ASN A 766 29.52 10.29 -27.35
CA ASN A 766 29.38 8.89 -27.75
C ASN A 766 30.60 8.05 -27.36
N ALA A 767 31.81 8.61 -27.45
CA ALA A 767 33.03 7.92 -27.07
C ALA A 767 33.14 7.65 -25.56
N VAL A 768 32.59 8.52 -24.72
CA VAL A 768 32.70 8.39 -23.25
C VAL A 768 31.55 7.56 -22.67
N ILE A 769 30.30 7.86 -23.03
CA ILE A 769 29.11 7.26 -22.40
C ILE A 769 28.22 6.48 -23.37
N GLY A 770 28.45 6.59 -24.67
CA GLY A 770 27.59 5.95 -25.69
C GLY A 770 27.54 4.43 -25.60
N TRP A 771 28.63 3.79 -25.18
CA TRP A 771 28.71 2.33 -25.00
C TRP A 771 27.76 1.80 -23.92
N LEU A 772 27.36 2.65 -22.96
CA LEU A 772 26.47 2.33 -21.86
C LEU A 772 25.06 2.82 -22.13
N TRP A 773 24.89 4.12 -22.41
CA TRP A 773 23.56 4.75 -22.48
C TRP A 773 22.78 4.36 -23.73
N ILE A 774 23.44 4.23 -24.90
CA ILE A 774 22.73 3.88 -26.14
C ILE A 774 22.09 2.49 -26.02
N PRO A 775 22.81 1.40 -25.65
CA PRO A 775 22.17 0.09 -25.52
C PRO A 775 20.99 0.09 -24.53
N LEU A 776 21.15 0.75 -23.38
CA LEU A 776 20.10 0.85 -22.37
C LEU A 776 18.87 1.61 -22.90
N GLY A 777 19.07 2.74 -23.57
CA GLY A 777 17.98 3.50 -24.17
C GLY A 777 17.30 2.79 -25.34
N GLN A 778 18.03 1.92 -26.05
CA GLN A 778 17.45 1.08 -27.10
C GLN A 778 16.51 0.01 -26.57
N ALA A 779 16.66 -0.36 -25.29
CA ALA A 779 15.87 -1.35 -24.57
C ALA A 779 15.28 -0.73 -23.29
N SER A 780 14.86 0.55 -23.34
CA SER A 780 14.51 1.28 -22.13
C SER A 780 13.30 0.68 -21.40
N LEU A 781 12.33 0.10 -22.12
CA LEU A 781 11.18 -0.56 -21.49
C LEU A 781 11.60 -1.86 -20.79
N TYR A 782 12.59 -2.56 -21.35
CA TYR A 782 13.15 -3.76 -20.73
C TYR A 782 13.84 -3.43 -19.40
N VAL A 783 14.68 -2.39 -19.39
CA VAL A 783 15.38 -1.93 -18.18
C VAL A 783 14.38 -1.43 -17.14
N PHE A 784 13.34 -0.72 -17.58
CA PHE A 784 12.24 -0.26 -16.72
C PHE A 784 11.52 -1.42 -16.01
N VAL A 785 11.21 -2.51 -16.73
CA VAL A 785 10.59 -3.70 -16.12
C VAL A 785 11.53 -4.33 -15.07
N TRP A 786 12.81 -4.43 -15.36
CA TRP A 786 13.78 -5.04 -14.45
C TRP A 786 14.05 -4.22 -13.18
N GLN A 787 13.88 -2.90 -13.24
CA GLN A 787 14.12 -2.04 -12.09
C GLN A 787 13.26 -2.42 -10.88
N VAL A 788 12.03 -2.90 -11.10
CA VAL A 788 11.11 -3.35 -10.03
C VAL A 788 11.73 -4.51 -9.26
N PHE A 789 12.33 -5.46 -9.98
CA PHE A 789 12.99 -6.61 -9.37
C PHE A 789 14.34 -6.25 -8.75
N PHE A 790 15.04 -5.25 -9.28
CA PHE A 790 16.23 -4.70 -8.63
C PHE A 790 15.88 -4.00 -7.31
N ALA A 791 14.80 -3.21 -7.28
CA ALA A 791 14.30 -2.57 -6.06
C ALA A 791 13.94 -3.62 -5.01
N LEU A 792 13.17 -4.65 -5.39
CA LEU A 792 12.83 -5.75 -4.50
C LEU A 792 14.06 -6.49 -3.97
N ALA A 793 15.01 -6.83 -4.86
CA ALA A 793 16.21 -7.57 -4.48
C ALA A 793 17.04 -6.79 -3.45
N VAL A 794 17.20 -5.48 -3.66
CA VAL A 794 17.93 -4.60 -2.75
C VAL A 794 17.17 -4.43 -1.43
N ALA A 795 15.86 -4.15 -1.48
CA ALA A 795 14.97 -4.02 -0.32
C ALA A 795 14.92 -5.27 0.58
N SER A 796 15.24 -6.43 0.02
CA SER A 796 15.25 -7.71 0.71
C SER A 796 16.57 -8.01 1.43
N ILE A 797 17.62 -7.21 1.24
CA ILE A 797 18.91 -7.41 1.92
C ILE A 797 18.80 -6.88 3.36
N PRO A 798 18.92 -7.75 4.39
CA PRO A 798 18.80 -7.32 5.78
C PRO A 798 20.02 -6.51 6.21
N GLY A 799 19.80 -5.47 7.02
CA GLY A 799 20.87 -4.71 7.68
C GLY A 799 21.67 -3.76 6.78
N VAL A 800 21.18 -3.44 5.57
CA VAL A 800 21.82 -2.44 4.72
C VAL A 800 21.63 -1.05 5.33
N PRO A 801 22.72 -0.28 5.58
CA PRO A 801 22.60 1.11 6.00
C PRO A 801 22.19 1.97 4.80
N TRP A 802 20.89 2.25 4.69
CA TRP A 802 20.25 2.92 3.55
C TRP A 802 20.79 4.32 3.23
N GLY A 803 21.43 4.99 4.19
CA GLY A 803 22.03 6.33 4.01
C GLY A 803 23.54 6.33 3.70
N ASP A 804 24.20 5.17 3.64
CA ASP A 804 25.65 5.13 3.47
C ASP A 804 26.09 5.48 2.03
N PHE A 805 26.93 6.51 1.93
CA PHE A 805 27.41 7.06 0.67
C PHE A 805 28.10 6.03 -0.24
N TRP A 806 28.95 5.16 0.34
CA TRP A 806 29.76 4.21 -0.43
C TRP A 806 28.97 2.98 -0.82
N ILE A 807 28.10 2.50 0.07
CA ILE A 807 27.21 1.38 -0.23
C ILE A 807 26.26 1.77 -1.35
N GLY A 808 25.69 2.99 -1.31
CA GLY A 808 24.92 3.52 -2.42
C GLY A 808 25.69 3.57 -3.73
N PHE A 809 26.94 4.04 -3.73
CA PHE A 809 27.77 4.06 -4.93
C PHE A 809 27.99 2.64 -5.52
N VAL A 810 28.30 1.67 -4.67
CA VAL A 810 28.56 0.29 -5.09
C VAL A 810 27.30 -0.38 -5.63
N VAL A 811 26.17 -0.28 -4.91
CA VAL A 811 24.90 -0.91 -5.29
C VAL A 811 24.42 -0.36 -6.63
N HIS A 812 24.35 0.97 -6.78
CA HIS A 812 23.95 1.59 -8.05
C HIS A 812 24.89 1.22 -9.20
N SER A 813 26.22 1.26 -8.98
CA SER A 813 27.18 0.87 -10.03
C SER A 813 26.97 -0.58 -10.47
N ALA A 814 26.75 -1.49 -9.51
CA ALA A 814 26.49 -2.90 -9.79
C ALA A 814 25.18 -3.08 -10.59
N LEU A 815 24.09 -2.41 -10.20
CA LEU A 815 22.81 -2.49 -10.90
C LEU A 815 22.88 -1.92 -12.32
N ILE A 816 23.58 -0.81 -12.52
CA ILE A 816 23.77 -0.19 -13.84
C ILE A 816 24.55 -1.12 -14.77
N LEU A 817 25.65 -1.71 -14.28
CA LEU A 817 26.45 -2.65 -15.05
C LEU A 817 25.71 -3.96 -15.31
N LEU A 818 24.91 -4.43 -14.36
CA LEU A 818 24.06 -5.60 -14.52
C LEU A 818 22.99 -5.37 -15.60
N ALA A 819 22.27 -4.25 -15.55
CA ALA A 819 21.29 -3.88 -16.57
C ALA A 819 21.93 -3.81 -17.96
N TRP A 820 23.11 -3.20 -18.06
CA TRP A 820 23.86 -3.12 -19.31
C TRP A 820 24.28 -4.50 -19.82
N TYR A 821 24.79 -5.37 -18.94
CA TYR A 821 25.18 -6.72 -19.27
C TYR A 821 24.00 -7.56 -19.76
N MET A 822 22.85 -7.49 -19.07
CA MET A 822 21.61 -8.16 -19.45
C MET A 822 21.12 -7.72 -20.83
N VAL A 823 21.17 -6.42 -21.13
CA VAL A 823 20.84 -5.87 -22.45
C VAL A 823 21.80 -6.35 -23.53
N ARG A 824 23.11 -6.36 -23.25
CA ARG A 824 24.13 -6.88 -24.19
C ARG A 824 23.96 -8.36 -24.48
N LYS A 825 23.59 -9.15 -23.48
CA LYS A 825 23.30 -10.58 -23.61
C LYS A 825 21.89 -10.91 -24.07
N ARG A 826 21.04 -9.89 -24.28
CA ARG A 826 19.64 -10.04 -24.72
C ARG A 826 18.84 -10.99 -23.81
N PHE A 827 19.14 -10.95 -22.51
CA PHE A 827 18.48 -11.79 -21.52
C PHE A 827 16.96 -11.56 -21.57
N LEU A 828 16.15 -12.62 -21.70
CA LEU A 828 14.68 -12.57 -21.77
C LEU A 828 14.05 -11.59 -22.79
N PHE A 829 14.76 -11.19 -23.86
CA PHE A 829 14.21 -10.30 -24.90
C PHE A 829 13.05 -10.92 -25.71
N SER A 830 12.86 -12.24 -25.63
CA SER A 830 11.71 -12.93 -26.22
C SER A 830 10.41 -12.64 -25.48
N VAL A 831 10.48 -12.43 -24.16
CA VAL A 831 9.34 -12.25 -23.28
C VAL A 831 9.08 -10.76 -23.06
N ILE A 832 10.08 -10.03 -22.57
CA ILE A 832 9.95 -8.63 -22.15
C ILE A 832 10.13 -7.69 -23.36
N PRO A 833 9.22 -6.71 -23.56
CA PRO A 833 9.35 -5.74 -24.64
C PRO A 833 10.54 -4.77 -24.44
N ARG A 834 11.05 -4.21 -25.54
CA ARG A 834 12.22 -3.31 -25.57
C ARG A 834 11.82 -1.84 -25.70
#